data_AF-A0AAV1K9E6-F1
#
_entry.id   AF-A0AAV1K9E6-F1
#
_cell.length_a   1.000
_cell.length_b   1.000
_cell.length_c   1.000
_cell.angle_alpha   90.00
_cell.angle_beta   90.00
_cell.angle_gamma   90.00
#
_symmetry.space_group_name_H-M   'P 1'
#
loop_
_entity.id
_entity.type
_entity.pdbx_description
1 polymer ?
#
loop_
_entity_poly.entity_id
_entity_poly.type
_entity_poly.pdbx_seq_one_letter_code
_entity_poly.pdbx_strand_id
1 'polypeptide(L)'
;MEKINSFLLFISLYVLLWGVAGQYEWQVRDAFDEIREKIDKVNADNCYITHFDDLYLPENSVSHYPDVKEININPIFPNRTAMLHLHNMAMNRAFFWSYILQSRFIRPAINDTYDPGMMYYFLSSVADIAANPYINASSIYFSPNTSYTSSYRGFFNKTLPRFAPRAIRADDFNDPVHLQKISTLNTFHVLDLGAFDSESLSQDYTSDYYRTNEWYFKWLPDRVEKRHDTKTTYQVEIRYSNNTNETFTFHGPPGNDEIQGPVNWTRPYFDCGRLNKWLVGAVSPVADIYPRHTQFRHIEFPTYTAAVVMEMDFDRIDINQCNVSLGNDRPNRFAGTARCKMETTECEPLHGWGFRRGGYQCRCRPGYRLPSIVRRPYLGEIIERATSDQYYNNFDCKEIGWVQKLPVRWEKAHPFIRALYADHYYEYVNASSGPDALHTERVNVFEVLNFIRGVQPHNCSKYKPTDLFLNGDIAYGAEAQFENQAKMAVRLANFISAFLQVSDPYEIFSGTRVADKPLTEDQMIGETLAIILGDSKIWSAGTFWDRNKFTNRTYFAPYAYKTELNTRKYKLEDLARLNKTEEVYTNKPLFQFLKQRWSTNFDGLEKFFLKMKLRDDELGKHLRQYEKYPTFYRAANIKDGHWTRPYYDCDGHVKQWAITYASPFFGWDSVKEKLEFKGVVAVTMSLMALDINQCPDKYYVPNAFKGTDKCDRGSSYCVPILGRGFEAGGYKCECLQGYEYPFEDLTTYYDGQIVEAEFQNIINNKETRIDMFKCRLAGAAAIQSSFIIIAAVVFLLFKLR
;
A
#
# COMPACT_ATOMS: atom_id res chain seq x y z
N MET A 1 -32.90 23.59 -65.47
CA MET A 1 -31.76 22.99 -64.75
C MET A 1 -30.91 24.02 -64.00
N GLU A 2 -30.66 25.21 -64.54
CA GLU A 2 -29.85 26.25 -63.86
C GLU A 2 -30.41 26.78 -62.52
N LYS A 3 -31.74 26.94 -62.39
CA LYS A 3 -32.37 27.39 -61.13
C LYS A 3 -32.27 26.36 -59.98
N ILE A 4 -32.21 25.07 -60.31
CA ILE A 4 -32.09 23.99 -59.32
C ILE A 4 -30.65 23.88 -58.83
N ASN A 5 -29.67 24.09 -59.72
CA ASN A 5 -28.26 24.13 -59.36
C ASN A 5 -27.90 25.33 -58.48
N SER A 6 -28.48 26.51 -58.74
CA SER A 6 -28.28 27.68 -57.86
C SER A 6 -28.88 27.50 -56.47
N PHE A 7 -30.04 26.83 -56.35
CA PHE A 7 -30.67 26.56 -55.05
C PHE A 7 -29.89 25.51 -54.24
N LEU A 8 -29.40 24.46 -54.89
CA LEU A 8 -28.52 23.47 -54.26
C LEU A 8 -27.16 24.06 -53.85
N LEU A 9 -26.60 24.97 -54.64
CA LEU A 9 -25.40 25.74 -54.27
C LEU A 9 -25.67 26.67 -53.09
N PHE A 10 -26.84 27.33 -53.02
CA PHE A 10 -27.20 28.16 -51.88
C PHE A 10 -27.39 27.35 -50.60
N ILE A 11 -27.98 26.15 -50.71
CA ILE A 11 -28.11 25.21 -49.59
C ILE A 11 -26.74 24.68 -49.17
N SER A 12 -25.87 24.28 -50.11
CA SER A 12 -24.53 23.81 -49.76
C SER A 12 -23.68 24.92 -49.13
N LEU A 13 -23.85 26.17 -49.55
CA LEU A 13 -23.20 27.33 -48.96
C LEU A 13 -23.76 27.65 -47.56
N TYR A 14 -25.07 27.48 -47.33
CA TYR A 14 -25.67 27.58 -45.99
C TYR A 14 -25.24 26.46 -45.05
N VAL A 15 -25.08 25.23 -45.56
CA VAL A 15 -24.57 24.09 -44.81
C VAL A 15 -23.06 24.22 -44.51
N LEU A 16 -22.29 24.85 -45.40
CA LEU A 16 -20.88 25.20 -45.15
C LEU A 16 -20.72 26.39 -44.18
N LEU A 17 -21.65 27.34 -44.18
CA LEU A 17 -21.69 28.46 -43.22
C LEU A 17 -22.18 28.02 -41.83
N TRP A 18 -23.02 27.00 -41.75
CA TRP A 18 -23.30 26.25 -40.52
C TRP A 18 -22.21 25.21 -40.32
N GLY A 19 -21.00 25.68 -40.04
CA GLY A 19 -19.92 24.82 -39.56
C GLY A 19 -20.47 23.98 -38.41
N VAL A 20 -20.50 22.67 -38.61
CA VAL A 20 -20.85 21.71 -37.56
C VAL A 20 -19.68 21.75 -36.59
N ALA A 21 -19.70 22.68 -35.64
CA ALA A 21 -18.74 22.71 -34.55
C ALA A 21 -18.88 21.37 -33.81
N GLY A 22 -17.83 20.57 -33.83
CA GLY A 22 -17.86 19.29 -33.15
C GLY A 22 -18.08 19.55 -31.66
N GLN A 23 -19.05 18.87 -31.04
CA GLN A 23 -19.41 19.06 -29.63
C GLN A 23 -18.19 18.96 -28.67
N TYR A 24 -17.13 18.25 -29.08
CA TYR A 24 -15.89 18.02 -28.35
C TYR A 24 -14.63 18.52 -29.07
N GLU A 25 -14.74 19.42 -30.04
CA GLU A 25 -13.61 19.92 -30.83
C GLU A 25 -12.53 20.62 -29.97
N TRP A 26 -12.92 21.15 -28.81
CA TRP A 26 -12.00 21.79 -27.86
C TRP A 26 -11.02 20.79 -27.20
N GLN A 27 -11.29 19.49 -27.26
CA GLN A 27 -10.45 18.44 -26.69
C GLN A 27 -9.35 18.05 -27.68
N VAL A 28 -8.24 18.79 -27.62
CA VAL A 28 -7.06 18.49 -28.44
C VAL A 28 -6.40 17.21 -27.96
N ARG A 29 -6.01 16.34 -28.91
CA ARG A 29 -5.28 15.11 -28.65
C ARG A 29 -4.03 15.38 -27.78
N ASP A 30 -3.88 14.62 -26.70
CA ASP A 30 -2.79 14.78 -25.74
C ASP A 30 -2.02 13.48 -25.47
N ALA A 31 -1.06 13.53 -24.54
CA ALA A 31 -0.23 12.37 -24.20
C ALA A 31 -1.02 11.20 -23.61
N PHE A 32 -2.20 11.43 -23.02
CA PHE A 32 -3.08 10.35 -22.56
C PHE A 32 -3.66 9.59 -23.75
N ASP A 33 -4.13 10.31 -24.79
CA ASP A 33 -4.66 9.67 -26.00
C ASP A 33 -3.62 8.82 -26.72
N GLU A 34 -2.37 9.31 -26.77
CA GLU A 34 -1.27 8.55 -27.37
C GLU A 34 -1.04 7.20 -26.68
N ILE A 35 -1.04 7.18 -25.35
CA ILE A 35 -0.85 5.95 -24.58
C ILE A 35 -2.09 5.06 -24.66
N ARG A 36 -3.29 5.66 -24.60
CA ARG A 36 -4.55 4.93 -24.72
C ARG A 36 -4.67 4.22 -26.06
N GLU A 37 -4.32 4.90 -27.16
CA GLU A 37 -4.31 4.31 -28.50
C GLU A 37 -3.34 3.13 -28.59
N LYS A 38 -2.14 3.23 -27.98
CA LYS A 38 -1.19 2.11 -27.91
C LYS A 38 -1.74 0.91 -27.14
N ILE A 39 -2.40 1.18 -26.01
CA ILE A 39 -3.03 0.14 -25.19
C ILE A 39 -4.12 -0.58 -25.96
N ASP A 40 -5.03 0.17 -26.61
CA ASP A 40 -6.17 -0.38 -27.34
C ASP A 40 -5.77 -1.09 -28.65
N LYS A 41 -4.59 -0.78 -29.20
CA LYS A 41 -4.04 -1.44 -30.40
C LYS A 41 -3.63 -2.89 -30.13
N VAL A 42 -3.23 -3.25 -28.90
CA VAL A 42 -2.72 -4.58 -28.56
C VAL A 42 -3.77 -5.39 -27.79
N ASN A 43 -4.11 -6.56 -28.33
CA ASN A 43 -5.08 -7.50 -27.78
C ASN A 43 -4.48 -8.91 -27.72
N ALA A 44 -5.16 -9.83 -27.02
CA ALA A 44 -4.72 -11.23 -26.87
C ALA A 44 -4.47 -11.94 -28.22
N ASP A 45 -5.28 -11.64 -29.24
CA ASP A 45 -5.20 -12.31 -30.55
C ASP A 45 -4.07 -11.77 -31.43
N ASN A 46 -3.72 -10.49 -31.28
CA ASN A 46 -2.74 -9.84 -32.14
C ASN A 46 -1.34 -9.76 -31.52
N CYS A 47 -1.20 -10.00 -30.21
CA CYS A 47 0.04 -9.77 -29.48
C CYS A 47 1.22 -10.62 -29.94
N TYR A 48 0.99 -11.74 -30.63
CA TYR A 48 2.03 -12.58 -31.25
C TYR A 48 2.51 -12.05 -32.60
N ILE A 49 1.74 -11.19 -33.25
CA ILE A 49 2.04 -10.67 -34.59
C ILE A 49 2.60 -9.24 -34.49
N THR A 50 2.23 -8.50 -33.43
CA THR A 50 2.73 -7.14 -33.19
C THR A 50 4.24 -7.11 -33.01
N HIS A 51 4.83 -5.97 -33.40
CA HIS A 51 6.25 -5.69 -33.20
C HIS A 51 6.59 -5.64 -31.70
N PHE A 52 7.82 -6.01 -31.35
CA PHE A 52 8.29 -6.07 -29.96
C PHE A 52 8.10 -4.73 -29.24
N ASP A 53 8.55 -3.61 -29.83
CA ASP A 53 8.44 -2.28 -29.21
C ASP A 53 6.99 -1.81 -28.96
N ASP A 54 6.03 -2.31 -29.74
CA ASP A 54 4.61 -1.98 -29.57
C ASP A 54 4.00 -2.70 -28.35
N LEU A 55 4.67 -3.73 -27.81
CA LEU A 55 4.26 -4.45 -26.59
C LEU A 55 4.69 -3.74 -25.31
N TYR A 56 5.45 -2.64 -25.43
CA TYR A 56 5.96 -1.86 -24.30
C TYR A 56 5.42 -0.42 -24.35
N LEU A 57 5.05 0.08 -23.18
CA LEU A 57 4.81 1.50 -22.98
C LEU A 57 6.09 2.21 -22.55
N PRO A 58 6.20 3.52 -22.84
CA PRO A 58 7.27 4.35 -22.32
C PRO A 58 7.37 4.29 -20.79
N GLU A 59 8.59 4.30 -20.25
CA GLU A 59 8.83 4.20 -18.80
C GLU A 59 8.19 5.33 -17.98
N ASN A 60 8.06 6.52 -18.59
CA ASN A 60 7.43 7.69 -18.01
C ASN A 60 5.88 7.64 -18.03
N SER A 61 5.28 6.54 -18.48
CA SER A 61 3.83 6.30 -18.45
C SER A 61 3.35 5.87 -17.06
N VAL A 62 4.23 5.45 -16.15
CA VAL A 62 3.88 5.30 -14.74
C VAL A 62 4.24 6.60 -14.05
N SER A 63 3.26 7.30 -13.50
CA SER A 63 3.52 8.50 -12.71
C SER A 63 4.06 8.11 -11.34
N HIS A 64 5.19 8.72 -10.94
CA HIS A 64 5.80 8.65 -9.61
C HIS A 64 5.98 7.23 -9.04
N TYR A 65 7.13 6.61 -9.32
CA TYR A 65 7.54 5.41 -8.58
C TYR A 65 7.74 5.72 -7.10
N PRO A 66 7.36 4.81 -6.18
CA PRO A 66 7.63 5.00 -4.76
C PRO A 66 9.14 4.98 -4.51
N ASP A 67 9.68 6.05 -3.94
CA ASP A 67 11.07 6.09 -3.47
C ASP A 67 11.14 5.64 -2.01
N VAL A 68 11.90 4.58 -1.77
CA VAL A 68 12.11 3.98 -0.45
C VAL A 68 12.79 4.94 0.52
N LYS A 69 13.60 5.87 0.00
CA LYS A 69 14.31 6.87 0.80
C LYS A 69 13.36 7.91 1.39
N GLU A 70 12.23 8.16 0.72
CA GLU A 70 11.25 9.16 1.13
C GLU A 70 10.13 8.61 2.03
N ILE A 71 9.95 7.28 2.13
CA ILE A 71 8.84 6.64 2.85
C ILE A 71 8.66 7.15 4.30
N ASN A 72 9.77 7.44 4.98
CA ASN A 72 9.75 7.87 6.38
C ASN A 72 9.77 9.40 6.54
N ILE A 73 9.95 10.15 5.46
CA ILE A 73 10.11 11.62 5.48
C ILE A 73 8.84 12.28 4.93
N ASN A 74 8.43 11.85 3.74
CA ASN A 74 7.29 12.41 3.04
C ASN A 74 6.04 11.55 3.26
N PRO A 75 4.85 12.18 3.30
CA PRO A 75 3.61 11.44 3.40
C PRO A 75 3.40 10.60 2.13
N ILE A 76 3.02 9.33 2.32
CA ILE A 76 2.70 8.44 1.20
C ILE A 76 1.28 8.77 0.75
N PHE A 77 1.17 9.42 -0.40
CA PHE A 77 -0.11 9.69 -1.01
C PHE A 77 -0.86 8.38 -1.36
N PRO A 78 -2.19 8.35 -1.24
CA PRO A 78 -2.99 7.16 -1.53
C PRO A 78 -2.74 6.53 -2.92
N ASN A 79 -2.44 7.33 -3.96
CA ASN A 79 -2.09 6.82 -5.30
C ASN A 79 -0.85 5.91 -5.33
N ARG A 80 0.04 6.05 -4.34
CA ARG A 80 1.28 5.26 -4.24
C ARG A 80 1.14 4.03 -3.35
N THR A 81 0.01 3.84 -2.66
CA THR A 81 -0.12 2.77 -1.65
C THR A 81 -0.07 1.37 -2.26
N ALA A 82 -0.72 1.13 -3.40
CA ALA A 82 -0.71 -0.17 -4.07
C ALA A 82 0.67 -0.51 -4.67
N MET A 83 1.29 0.45 -5.36
CA MET A 83 2.64 0.32 -5.90
C MET A 83 3.68 0.11 -4.80
N LEU A 84 3.57 0.86 -3.69
CA LEU A 84 4.42 0.67 -2.53
C LEU A 84 4.27 -0.72 -1.92
N HIS A 85 3.05 -1.26 -1.86
CA HIS A 85 2.86 -2.62 -1.39
C HIS A 85 3.47 -3.65 -2.35
N LEU A 86 3.37 -3.44 -3.67
CA LEU A 86 4.02 -4.29 -4.67
C LEU A 86 5.55 -4.31 -4.47
N HIS A 87 6.14 -3.13 -4.22
CA HIS A 87 7.54 -2.97 -3.84
C HIS A 87 7.89 -3.77 -2.58
N ASN A 88 7.15 -3.56 -1.49
CA ASN A 88 7.40 -4.22 -0.21
C ASN A 88 7.25 -5.74 -0.31
N MET A 89 6.32 -6.23 -1.13
CA MET A 89 6.16 -7.65 -1.40
C MET A 89 7.33 -8.25 -2.18
N ALA A 90 7.81 -7.59 -3.23
CA ALA A 90 8.98 -8.03 -3.99
C ALA A 90 10.23 -8.12 -3.08
N MET A 91 10.43 -7.07 -2.27
CA MET A 91 11.52 -6.98 -1.29
C MET A 91 11.42 -8.07 -0.22
N ASN A 92 10.24 -8.26 0.38
CA ASN A 92 9.97 -9.31 1.36
C ASN A 92 10.35 -10.70 0.82
N ARG A 93 9.90 -11.04 -0.39
CA ARG A 93 10.20 -12.34 -1.01
C ARG A 93 11.68 -12.49 -1.33
N ALA A 94 12.33 -11.45 -1.85
CA ALA A 94 13.76 -11.48 -2.10
C ALA A 94 14.58 -11.73 -0.81
N PHE A 95 14.19 -11.12 0.30
CA PHE A 95 14.81 -11.38 1.60
C PHE A 95 14.60 -12.81 2.08
N PHE A 96 13.36 -13.31 2.01
CA PHE A 96 13.06 -14.67 2.40
C PHE A 96 13.93 -15.68 1.64
N TRP A 97 13.95 -15.57 0.31
CA TRP A 97 14.72 -16.50 -0.53
C TRP A 97 16.22 -16.38 -0.28
N SER A 98 16.74 -15.16 -0.11
CA SER A 98 18.16 -14.96 0.19
C SER A 98 18.55 -15.55 1.55
N TYR A 99 17.67 -15.43 2.56
CA TYR A 99 17.88 -16.01 3.89
C TYR A 99 17.85 -17.54 3.84
N ILE A 100 16.81 -18.14 3.26
CA ILE A 100 16.60 -19.60 3.36
C ILE A 100 17.64 -20.39 2.57
N LEU A 101 18.06 -19.89 1.40
CA LEU A 101 19.09 -20.54 0.57
C LEU A 101 20.47 -20.56 1.24
N GLN A 102 20.74 -19.58 2.12
CA GLN A 102 21.97 -19.48 2.91
C GLN A 102 21.85 -20.11 4.32
N SER A 103 20.65 -20.55 4.74
CA SER A 103 20.41 -21.07 6.10
C SER A 103 21.25 -22.31 6.46
N ARG A 104 21.72 -23.06 5.47
CA ARG A 104 22.65 -24.21 5.64
C ARG A 104 23.94 -23.88 6.37
N PHE A 105 24.39 -22.63 6.34
CA PHE A 105 25.60 -22.18 7.04
C PHE A 105 25.37 -22.04 8.54
N ILE A 106 24.11 -21.97 8.99
CA ILE A 106 23.71 -21.99 10.40
C ILE A 106 23.73 -23.43 10.92
N ARG A 107 23.03 -24.34 10.24
CA ARG A 107 22.92 -25.76 10.60
C ARG A 107 23.50 -26.62 9.48
N PRO A 108 24.76 -27.07 9.56
CA PRO A 108 25.32 -27.95 8.55
C PRO A 108 24.55 -29.26 8.52
N ALA A 109 23.96 -29.55 7.36
CA ALA A 109 23.25 -30.78 7.09
C ALA A 109 24.21 -31.98 7.21
N ILE A 110 24.01 -32.82 8.23
CA ILE A 110 24.75 -34.09 8.32
C ILE A 110 24.15 -35.11 7.33
N ASN A 111 22.84 -35.07 7.04
CA ASN A 111 22.14 -36.06 6.20
C ASN A 111 21.01 -35.52 5.27
N ASP A 112 20.65 -34.23 5.28
CA ASP A 112 19.42 -33.76 4.61
C ASP A 112 19.47 -32.28 4.17
N THR A 113 18.93 -31.91 3.01
CA THR A 113 18.90 -30.49 2.59
C THR A 113 17.81 -29.71 3.32
N TYR A 114 18.19 -28.53 3.84
CA TYR A 114 17.25 -27.53 4.38
C TYR A 114 16.57 -26.70 3.26
N ASP A 115 16.84 -27.02 2.00
CA ASP A 115 16.30 -26.31 0.85
C ASP A 115 14.78 -26.51 0.71
N PRO A 116 14.02 -25.43 0.47
CA PRO A 116 12.61 -25.53 0.15
C PRO A 116 12.37 -26.44 -1.06
N GLY A 117 11.37 -27.30 -0.94
CA GLY A 117 10.95 -28.15 -2.04
C GLY A 117 10.14 -27.36 -3.07
N MET A 118 9.84 -28.00 -4.20
CA MET A 118 9.19 -27.39 -5.35
C MET A 118 7.78 -26.89 -5.02
N MET A 119 7.03 -27.63 -4.18
CA MET A 119 5.67 -27.23 -3.78
C MET A 119 5.69 -25.95 -2.95
N TYR A 120 6.70 -25.79 -2.09
CA TYR A 120 6.92 -24.55 -1.34
C TYR A 120 6.95 -23.33 -2.27
N TYR A 121 7.77 -23.36 -3.33
CA TYR A 121 7.88 -22.24 -4.27
C TYR A 121 6.53 -21.88 -4.90
N PHE A 122 5.79 -22.88 -5.38
CA PHE A 122 4.50 -22.66 -6.02
C PHE A 122 3.45 -22.07 -5.08
N LEU A 123 3.30 -22.66 -3.89
CA LEU A 123 2.33 -22.19 -2.90
C LEU A 123 2.72 -20.83 -2.31
N SER A 124 4.02 -20.52 -2.27
CA SER A 124 4.53 -19.20 -1.89
C SER A 124 4.10 -18.13 -2.90
N SER A 125 4.28 -18.36 -4.21
CA SER A 125 3.82 -17.44 -5.26
C SER A 125 2.29 -17.29 -5.29
N VAL A 126 1.55 -18.36 -5.00
CA VAL A 126 0.08 -18.33 -4.86
C VAL A 126 -0.35 -17.44 -3.70
N ALA A 127 0.30 -17.57 -2.55
CA ALA A 127 -0.04 -16.80 -1.35
C ALA A 127 0.14 -15.29 -1.56
N ASP A 128 1.12 -14.89 -2.37
CA ASP A 128 1.35 -13.49 -2.72
C ASP A 128 0.15 -12.87 -3.46
N ILE A 129 -0.42 -13.61 -4.40
CA ILE A 129 -1.58 -13.17 -5.22
C ILE A 129 -2.88 -13.27 -4.41
N ALA A 130 -3.02 -14.32 -3.60
CA ALA A 130 -4.21 -14.56 -2.79
C ALA A 130 -4.40 -13.48 -1.72
N ALA A 131 -3.31 -13.00 -1.12
CA ALA A 131 -3.37 -12.02 -0.04
C ALA A 131 -3.73 -10.60 -0.50
N ASN A 132 -3.49 -10.27 -1.77
CA ASN A 132 -3.76 -8.94 -2.30
C ASN A 132 -4.42 -8.99 -3.68
N PRO A 133 -5.67 -8.47 -3.84
CA PRO A 133 -6.36 -8.43 -5.11
C PRO A 133 -5.68 -7.57 -6.19
N TYR A 134 -4.77 -6.65 -5.81
CA TYR A 134 -4.04 -5.77 -6.74
C TYR A 134 -2.85 -6.45 -7.42
N ILE A 135 -2.35 -7.56 -6.88
CA ILE A 135 -1.24 -8.32 -7.47
C ILE A 135 -1.85 -9.36 -8.43
N ASN A 136 -1.45 -9.31 -9.70
CA ASN A 136 -1.98 -10.20 -10.73
C ASN A 136 -1.08 -11.42 -10.94
N ALA A 137 0.23 -11.28 -10.75
CA ALA A 137 1.17 -12.37 -10.86
C ALA A 137 2.35 -12.20 -9.89
N SER A 138 2.87 -13.34 -9.44
CA SER A 138 4.06 -13.45 -8.60
C SER A 138 4.93 -14.56 -9.17
N SER A 139 6.23 -14.29 -9.24
CA SER A 139 7.19 -15.24 -9.78
C SER A 139 8.57 -15.07 -9.18
N ILE A 140 9.31 -16.17 -9.13
CA ILE A 140 10.75 -16.17 -8.92
C ILE A 140 11.40 -16.84 -10.14
N TYR A 141 12.37 -16.17 -10.73
CA TYR A 141 13.08 -16.65 -11.91
C TYR A 141 14.53 -16.91 -11.56
N PHE A 142 14.97 -18.16 -11.69
CA PHE A 142 16.37 -18.51 -11.51
C PHE A 142 17.16 -18.31 -12.79
N SER A 143 18.41 -17.87 -12.63
CA SER A 143 19.42 -17.90 -13.67
C SER A 143 19.63 -19.35 -14.17
N PRO A 144 20.06 -19.53 -15.42
CA PRO A 144 20.52 -20.81 -15.96
C PRO A 144 21.43 -21.58 -14.99
N ASN A 145 21.11 -22.84 -14.70
CA ASN A 145 21.96 -23.74 -13.91
C ASN A 145 22.32 -23.22 -12.48
N THR A 146 21.48 -22.41 -11.84
CA THR A 146 21.77 -21.92 -10.47
C THR A 146 20.83 -22.46 -9.39
N SER A 147 19.71 -23.09 -9.77
CA SER A 147 18.71 -23.60 -8.82
C SER A 147 19.01 -25.03 -8.40
N TYR A 148 19.04 -25.28 -7.09
CA TYR A 148 19.10 -26.64 -6.53
C TYR A 148 17.72 -27.00 -5.98
N THR A 149 17.40 -28.29 -5.95
CA THR A 149 16.11 -28.75 -5.44
C THR A 149 16.25 -30.08 -4.69
N SER A 150 15.51 -30.19 -3.60
CA SER A 150 15.34 -31.42 -2.81
C SER A 150 14.22 -32.33 -3.35
N SER A 151 13.49 -31.89 -4.39
CA SER A 151 12.29 -32.58 -4.88
C SER A 151 12.56 -33.76 -5.82
N TYR A 152 13.82 -34.11 -6.07
CA TYR A 152 14.22 -35.28 -6.88
C TYR A 152 15.26 -36.14 -6.15
N ARG A 153 15.10 -37.46 -6.19
CA ARG A 153 16.03 -38.40 -5.56
C ARG A 153 17.41 -38.34 -6.21
N GLY A 154 18.47 -38.19 -5.40
CA GLY A 154 19.85 -38.12 -5.89
C GLY A 154 20.24 -36.79 -6.55
N PHE A 155 19.36 -35.78 -6.49
CA PHE A 155 19.56 -34.45 -7.07
C PHE A 155 20.13 -33.44 -6.06
N PHE A 156 21.09 -33.86 -5.22
CA PHE A 156 21.66 -33.01 -4.18
C PHE A 156 22.73 -32.04 -4.71
N ASN A 157 23.51 -32.48 -5.71
CA ASN A 157 24.64 -31.72 -6.26
C ASN A 157 24.44 -31.34 -7.73
N LYS A 158 23.18 -31.34 -8.19
CA LYS A 158 22.81 -30.98 -9.55
C LYS A 158 21.94 -29.73 -9.50
N THR A 159 22.06 -28.92 -10.55
CA THR A 159 21.26 -27.73 -10.74
C THR A 159 20.23 -27.96 -11.83
N LEU A 160 19.05 -27.36 -11.70
CA LEU A 160 18.06 -27.41 -12.78
C LEU A 160 18.52 -26.49 -13.92
N PRO A 161 18.35 -26.90 -15.18
CA PRO A 161 18.72 -26.07 -16.34
C PRO A 161 18.01 -24.70 -16.33
N ARG A 162 16.72 -24.72 -16.02
CA ARG A 162 15.84 -23.57 -15.84
C ARG A 162 14.84 -23.90 -14.74
N PHE A 163 14.44 -22.92 -13.95
CA PHE A 163 13.39 -23.05 -12.94
C PHE A 163 12.76 -21.69 -12.68
N ALA A 164 11.45 -21.61 -12.91
CA ALA A 164 10.72 -20.36 -12.78
C ALA A 164 9.27 -20.60 -12.36
N PRO A 165 9.01 -20.86 -11.07
CA PRO A 165 7.64 -20.98 -10.59
C PRO A 165 6.93 -19.63 -10.66
N ARG A 166 5.88 -19.57 -11.46
CA ARG A 166 5.01 -18.40 -11.63
C ARG A 166 3.58 -18.76 -11.28
N ALA A 167 2.96 -17.91 -10.47
CA ALA A 167 1.54 -17.92 -10.20
C ALA A 167 0.88 -16.73 -10.89
N ILE A 168 -0.32 -16.94 -11.40
CA ILE A 168 -1.07 -15.97 -12.19
C ILE A 168 -2.54 -16.02 -11.76
N ARG A 169 -3.16 -14.86 -11.59
CA ARG A 169 -4.60 -14.75 -11.39
C ARG A 169 -5.34 -15.08 -12.67
N ALA A 170 -6.02 -16.23 -12.66
CA ALA A 170 -6.96 -16.61 -13.69
C ALA A 170 -8.28 -15.90 -13.39
N ASP A 171 -8.93 -15.35 -14.40
CA ASP A 171 -10.29 -14.84 -14.27
C ASP A 171 -11.15 -15.40 -15.39
N ASP A 172 -11.21 -16.73 -15.44
CA ASP A 172 -11.96 -17.45 -16.47
C ASP A 172 -13.38 -17.72 -15.99
N PHE A 173 -14.31 -16.85 -16.38
CA PHE A 173 -15.74 -16.99 -16.12
C PHE A 173 -16.34 -18.29 -16.69
N ASN A 174 -15.67 -18.93 -17.67
CA ASN A 174 -16.10 -20.18 -18.27
C ASN A 174 -15.56 -21.42 -17.52
N ASP A 175 -14.77 -21.23 -16.46
CA ASP A 175 -14.28 -22.33 -15.65
C ASP A 175 -15.45 -23.08 -14.99
N PRO A 176 -15.56 -24.41 -15.10
CA PRO A 176 -16.62 -25.20 -14.44
C PRO A 176 -16.69 -25.02 -12.92
N VAL A 177 -15.62 -24.51 -12.30
CA VAL A 177 -15.59 -24.14 -10.88
C VAL A 177 -16.53 -22.97 -10.56
N HIS A 178 -16.77 -22.06 -11.51
CA HIS A 178 -17.59 -20.88 -11.34
C HIS A 178 -19.01 -21.10 -11.90
N LEU A 179 -19.86 -21.77 -11.12
CA LEU A 179 -21.25 -22.05 -11.51
C LEU A 179 -22.05 -20.79 -11.89
N GLN A 180 -21.76 -19.66 -11.26
CA GLN A 180 -22.45 -18.39 -11.50
C GLN A 180 -21.85 -17.59 -12.68
N LYS A 181 -20.73 -18.03 -13.25
CA LYS A 181 -19.98 -17.30 -14.30
C LYS A 181 -19.65 -15.85 -13.93
N ILE A 182 -19.29 -15.62 -12.67
CA ILE A 182 -18.87 -14.32 -12.14
C ILE A 182 -17.39 -14.43 -11.76
N SER A 183 -16.64 -13.34 -11.98
CA SER A 183 -15.24 -13.21 -11.55
C SER A 183 -15.21 -13.21 -10.03
N THR A 184 -14.61 -14.24 -9.45
CA THR A 184 -14.37 -14.27 -8.00
C THR A 184 -12.93 -13.91 -7.67
N LEU A 185 -12.06 -13.65 -8.66
CA LEU A 185 -10.63 -13.34 -8.49
C LEU A 185 -9.82 -14.36 -7.65
N ASN A 186 -10.36 -15.57 -7.45
CA ASN A 186 -9.86 -16.59 -6.51
C ASN A 186 -9.35 -17.87 -7.21
N THR A 187 -9.28 -17.87 -8.53
CA THR A 187 -8.70 -18.96 -9.33
C THR A 187 -7.28 -18.57 -9.74
N PHE A 188 -6.33 -19.47 -9.53
CA PHE A 188 -4.92 -19.23 -9.82
C PHE A 188 -4.36 -20.32 -10.74
N HIS A 189 -3.70 -19.89 -11.81
CA HIS A 189 -2.86 -20.75 -12.63
C HIS A 189 -1.44 -20.71 -12.09
N VAL A 190 -0.87 -21.89 -11.87
CA VAL A 190 0.46 -22.01 -11.28
C VAL A 190 1.26 -22.95 -12.15
N LEU A 191 2.38 -22.48 -12.67
CA LEU A 191 3.17 -23.23 -13.63
C LEU A 191 4.65 -22.92 -13.53
N ASP A 192 5.46 -23.88 -13.96
CA ASP A 192 6.89 -23.71 -14.09
C ASP A 192 7.25 -23.18 -15.47
N LEU A 193 7.58 -21.89 -15.58
CA LEU A 193 8.02 -21.31 -16.84
C LEU A 193 9.39 -21.82 -17.30
N GLY A 194 10.14 -22.48 -16.42
CA GLY A 194 11.40 -23.14 -16.79
C GLY A 194 11.22 -24.51 -17.42
N ALA A 195 9.98 -25.02 -17.55
CA ALA A 195 9.70 -26.32 -18.13
C ALA A 195 9.09 -26.19 -19.53
N PHE A 196 9.93 -26.28 -20.55
CA PHE A 196 9.56 -26.20 -21.96
C PHE A 196 10.55 -27.00 -22.81
N ASP A 197 10.19 -27.23 -24.06
CA ASP A 197 11.07 -27.94 -25.00
C ASP A 197 12.27 -27.05 -25.36
N SER A 198 13.49 -27.58 -25.26
CA SER A 198 14.74 -26.84 -25.48
C SER A 198 14.84 -26.19 -26.87
N GLU A 199 14.08 -26.68 -27.85
CA GLU A 199 14.01 -26.09 -29.20
C GLU A 199 13.19 -24.79 -29.25
N SER A 200 12.30 -24.58 -28.26
CA SER A 200 11.37 -23.43 -28.23
C SER A 200 11.98 -22.19 -27.57
N LEU A 201 12.85 -21.49 -28.30
CA LEU A 201 13.52 -20.26 -27.84
C LEU A 201 12.56 -19.14 -27.38
N SER A 202 11.34 -19.09 -27.93
CA SER A 202 10.32 -18.11 -27.55
C SER A 202 9.77 -18.31 -26.13
N GLN A 203 9.93 -19.50 -25.56
CA GLN A 203 9.52 -19.81 -24.19
C GLN A 203 10.67 -19.64 -23.18
N ASP A 204 11.92 -19.55 -23.65
CA ASP A 204 13.08 -19.35 -22.79
C ASP A 204 13.15 -17.90 -22.29
N TYR A 205 12.74 -17.68 -21.04
CA TYR A 205 12.74 -16.38 -20.38
C TYR A 205 14.13 -15.73 -20.26
N THR A 206 15.21 -16.47 -20.54
CA THR A 206 16.58 -15.96 -20.53
C THR A 206 17.07 -15.51 -21.92
N SER A 207 16.35 -15.89 -22.97
CA SER A 207 16.72 -15.53 -24.36
C SER A 207 16.07 -14.22 -24.77
N ASP A 208 16.71 -13.49 -25.68
CA ASP A 208 16.19 -12.24 -26.25
C ASP A 208 14.90 -12.45 -27.07
N TYR A 209 14.61 -13.68 -27.49
CA TYR A 209 13.38 -14.02 -28.23
C TYR A 209 12.13 -14.05 -27.32
N TYR A 210 12.32 -14.07 -26.01
CA TYR A 210 11.21 -14.00 -25.07
C TYR A 210 10.69 -12.57 -24.96
N ARG A 211 9.45 -12.36 -25.39
CA ARG A 211 8.89 -11.01 -25.61
C ARG A 211 8.80 -10.14 -24.36
N THR A 212 8.69 -10.73 -23.17
CA THR A 212 8.48 -10.00 -21.91
C THR A 212 9.62 -10.20 -20.92
N ASN A 213 10.88 -10.21 -21.36
CA ASN A 213 12.07 -10.53 -20.54
C ASN A 213 12.82 -9.29 -19.98
N GLU A 214 12.36 -8.05 -20.17
CA GLU A 214 13.07 -6.86 -19.67
C GLU A 214 13.38 -6.94 -18.16
N TRP A 215 12.50 -7.56 -17.36
CA TRP A 215 12.72 -7.76 -15.92
C TRP A 215 13.92 -8.67 -15.62
N TYR A 216 14.24 -9.62 -16.48
CA TYR A 216 15.36 -10.56 -16.29
C TYR A 216 16.68 -9.80 -16.30
N PHE A 217 16.87 -8.97 -17.33
CA PHE A 217 18.10 -8.21 -17.55
C PHE A 217 18.33 -7.05 -16.57
N LYS A 218 17.36 -6.72 -15.70
CA LYS A 218 17.55 -5.72 -14.63
C LYS A 218 18.58 -6.18 -13.59
N TRP A 219 18.66 -7.48 -13.33
CA TRP A 219 19.54 -8.05 -12.29
C TRP A 219 20.30 -9.29 -12.72
N LEU A 220 19.81 -10.02 -13.74
CA LEU A 220 20.36 -11.29 -14.20
C LEU A 220 20.83 -11.22 -15.66
N PRO A 221 21.89 -11.96 -16.05
CA PRO A 221 22.82 -12.65 -15.15
C PRO A 221 23.63 -11.65 -14.31
N ASP A 222 24.06 -12.05 -13.13
CA ASP A 222 24.86 -11.20 -12.23
C ASP A 222 26.26 -10.95 -12.83
N ARG A 223 26.42 -9.83 -13.52
CA ARG A 223 27.70 -9.41 -14.12
C ARG A 223 28.43 -8.50 -13.15
N VAL A 224 29.42 -9.04 -12.46
CA VAL A 224 30.24 -8.28 -11.51
C VAL A 224 31.57 -7.89 -12.17
N GLU A 225 31.79 -6.58 -12.41
CA GLU A 225 33.03 -6.08 -13.06
C GLU A 225 34.27 -6.08 -12.13
N LYS A 226 34.08 -6.11 -10.80
CA LYS A 226 35.17 -5.99 -9.80
C LYS A 226 35.22 -7.19 -8.83
N ARG A 227 34.79 -7.01 -7.58
CA ARG A 227 34.76 -8.06 -6.54
C ARG A 227 33.33 -8.53 -6.31
N HIS A 228 33.17 -9.84 -6.14
CA HIS A 228 31.90 -10.45 -5.75
C HIS A 228 31.49 -10.12 -4.30
N ASP A 229 32.44 -9.81 -3.41
CA ASP A 229 32.19 -9.46 -1.99
C ASP A 229 31.47 -8.12 -1.75
N THR A 230 30.96 -7.44 -2.78
CA THR A 230 30.27 -6.15 -2.63
C THR A 230 28.79 -6.27 -2.29
N LYS A 231 28.22 -7.48 -2.27
CA LYS A 231 26.80 -7.69 -1.99
C LYS A 231 26.47 -7.35 -0.54
N THR A 232 25.32 -6.72 -0.33
CA THR A 232 24.84 -6.28 0.99
C THR A 232 24.65 -7.44 1.94
N THR A 233 25.03 -7.23 3.20
CA THR A 233 24.83 -8.19 4.27
C THR A 233 23.84 -7.69 5.30
N TYR A 234 23.05 -8.61 5.82
CA TYR A 234 22.09 -8.39 6.89
C TYR A 234 22.43 -9.32 8.05
N GLN A 235 22.30 -8.80 9.27
CA GLN A 235 22.63 -9.53 10.48
C GLN A 235 21.36 -9.80 11.30
N VAL A 236 21.20 -11.03 11.74
CA VAL A 236 20.07 -11.48 12.57
C VAL A 236 20.61 -12.14 13.82
N GLU A 237 20.18 -11.66 14.98
CA GLU A 237 20.41 -12.32 16.26
C GLU A 237 19.22 -13.24 16.56
N ILE A 238 19.42 -14.55 16.46
CA ILE A 238 18.40 -15.58 16.66
C ILE A 238 18.55 -16.17 18.06
N ARG A 239 17.46 -16.19 18.81
CA ARG A 239 17.36 -16.84 20.11
C ARG A 239 16.33 -17.96 20.07
N TYR A 240 16.78 -19.21 20.17
CA TYR A 240 15.89 -20.37 20.09
C TYR A 240 15.21 -20.68 21.44
N SER A 241 14.21 -21.57 21.39
CA SER A 241 13.50 -22.07 22.58
C SER A 241 14.43 -22.66 23.66
N ASN A 242 15.58 -23.23 23.27
CA ASN A 242 16.57 -23.79 24.20
C ASN A 242 17.48 -22.73 24.87
N ASN A 243 17.18 -21.43 24.73
CA ASN A 243 18.02 -20.30 25.17
C ASN A 243 19.39 -20.19 24.46
N THR A 244 19.62 -20.93 23.38
CA THR A 244 20.81 -20.74 22.54
C THR A 244 20.68 -19.46 21.72
N ASN A 245 21.74 -18.66 21.72
CA ASN A 245 21.83 -17.45 20.91
C ASN A 245 22.78 -17.72 19.75
N GLU A 246 22.34 -17.45 18.53
CA GLU A 246 23.13 -17.55 17.31
C GLU A 246 23.03 -16.23 16.54
N THR A 247 24.13 -15.80 15.95
CA THR A 247 24.15 -14.64 15.07
C THR A 247 24.36 -15.12 13.65
N PHE A 248 23.40 -14.84 12.77
CA PHE A 248 23.49 -15.21 11.37
C PHE A 248 23.64 -13.96 10.50
N THR A 249 24.65 -13.98 9.63
CA THR A 249 24.90 -12.95 8.64
C THR A 249 24.71 -13.54 7.26
N PHE A 250 23.82 -12.97 6.47
CA PHE A 250 23.51 -13.45 5.12
C PHE A 250 23.53 -12.30 4.12
N HIS A 251 23.79 -12.63 2.85
CA HIS A 251 23.71 -11.67 1.75
C HIS A 251 22.27 -11.51 1.30
N GLY A 252 21.83 -10.28 1.04
CA GLY A 252 20.45 -9.99 0.62
C GLY A 252 20.38 -9.09 -0.62
N PRO A 253 19.17 -8.61 -0.96
CA PRO A 253 19.01 -7.55 -1.95
C PRO A 253 19.68 -6.24 -1.49
N PRO A 254 19.97 -5.30 -2.41
CA PRO A 254 20.55 -4.00 -2.10
C PRO A 254 19.80 -3.26 -0.97
N GLY A 255 20.53 -2.46 -0.20
CA GLY A 255 19.92 -1.67 0.88
C GLY A 255 19.10 -0.50 0.36
N ASN A 256 18.22 0.04 1.20
CA ASN A 256 17.42 1.24 0.87
C ASN A 256 18.27 2.48 0.63
N ASP A 257 19.46 2.53 1.22
CA ASP A 257 20.42 3.61 1.11
C ASP A 257 21.22 3.59 -0.22
N GLU A 258 21.28 2.44 -0.89
CA GLU A 258 22.09 2.25 -2.09
C GLU A 258 21.48 2.87 -3.35
N ILE A 259 22.29 3.04 -4.40
CA ILE A 259 21.88 3.61 -5.69
C ILE A 259 21.51 2.44 -6.61
N GLN A 260 20.36 2.56 -7.30
CA GLN A 260 19.48 1.49 -7.83
C GLN A 260 18.44 0.97 -6.83
N GLY A 261 18.71 1.05 -5.51
CA GLY A 261 17.77 0.59 -4.48
C GLY A 261 17.51 -0.93 -4.51
N PRO A 262 16.66 -1.44 -3.60
CA PRO A 262 16.35 -2.88 -3.52
C PRO A 262 15.50 -3.38 -4.70
N VAL A 263 14.69 -2.52 -5.31
CA VAL A 263 13.68 -2.88 -6.29
C VAL A 263 13.79 -1.98 -7.52
N ASN A 264 13.90 -2.61 -8.68
CA ASN A 264 13.84 -1.96 -9.98
C ASN A 264 12.46 -2.16 -10.61
N TRP A 265 11.93 -1.10 -11.23
CA TRP A 265 10.68 -1.14 -11.96
C TRP A 265 10.89 -1.54 -13.42
N THR A 266 9.93 -2.31 -13.96
CA THR A 266 9.86 -2.56 -15.41
C THR A 266 9.10 -1.44 -16.10
N ARG A 267 9.34 -1.27 -17.39
CA ARG A 267 8.40 -0.52 -18.23
C ARG A 267 7.06 -1.27 -18.27
N PRO A 268 5.92 -0.59 -18.45
CA PRO A 268 4.67 -1.32 -18.62
C PRO A 268 4.73 -2.15 -19.91
N TYR A 269 4.31 -3.41 -19.84
CA TYR A 269 4.31 -4.30 -21.01
C TYR A 269 3.05 -5.16 -21.06
N PHE A 270 2.73 -5.67 -22.24
CA PHE A 270 1.61 -6.58 -22.44
C PHE A 270 2.04 -8.06 -22.33
N ASP A 271 1.46 -8.81 -21.37
CA ASP A 271 1.78 -10.24 -21.18
C ASP A 271 0.94 -11.14 -22.11
N CYS A 272 1.51 -11.45 -23.27
CA CYS A 272 0.88 -12.20 -24.35
C CYS A 272 0.72 -13.70 -24.04
N GLY A 273 -0.50 -14.22 -24.18
CA GLY A 273 -0.82 -15.65 -24.05
C GLY A 273 -0.97 -16.17 -22.63
N ARG A 274 -0.93 -15.29 -21.63
CA ARG A 274 -1.07 -15.63 -20.21
C ARG A 274 -2.15 -14.77 -19.57
N LEU A 275 -1.77 -13.60 -19.03
CA LEU A 275 -2.71 -12.64 -18.45
C LEU A 275 -3.48 -11.85 -19.51
N ASN A 276 -2.89 -11.64 -20.69
CA ASN A 276 -3.45 -10.82 -21.77
C ASN A 276 -3.83 -9.41 -21.28
N LYS A 277 -2.98 -8.82 -20.45
CA LYS A 277 -3.15 -7.50 -19.85
C LYS A 277 -1.85 -6.71 -19.88
N TRP A 278 -1.98 -5.39 -19.79
CA TRP A 278 -0.87 -4.49 -19.55
C TRP A 278 -0.47 -4.54 -18.08
N LEU A 279 0.81 -4.80 -17.82
CA LEU A 279 1.34 -5.02 -16.48
C LEU A 279 2.53 -4.11 -16.20
N VAL A 280 2.72 -3.79 -14.93
CA VAL A 280 3.94 -3.16 -14.39
C VAL A 280 4.51 -4.07 -13.33
N GLY A 281 5.81 -4.35 -13.43
CA GLY A 281 6.54 -5.25 -12.56
C GLY A 281 7.50 -4.53 -11.61
N ALA A 282 7.53 -4.98 -10.35
CA ALA A 282 8.57 -4.69 -9.38
C ALA A 282 9.54 -5.88 -9.30
N VAL A 283 10.84 -5.63 -9.49
CA VAL A 283 11.88 -6.67 -9.59
C VAL A 283 12.94 -6.51 -8.51
N SER A 284 13.12 -7.54 -7.68
CA SER A 284 14.14 -7.58 -6.63
C SER A 284 15.06 -8.80 -6.81
N PRO A 285 16.39 -8.65 -6.67
CA PRO A 285 17.32 -9.77 -6.82
C PRO A 285 17.34 -10.65 -5.56
N VAL A 286 17.64 -11.94 -5.75
CA VAL A 286 17.86 -12.92 -4.68
C VAL A 286 19.34 -13.25 -4.63
N ALA A 287 19.96 -13.05 -3.48
CA ALA A 287 21.37 -13.37 -3.26
C ALA A 287 21.52 -14.78 -2.69
N ASP A 288 22.43 -15.55 -3.26
CA ASP A 288 22.86 -16.85 -2.75
C ASP A 288 24.38 -16.99 -2.89
N ILE A 289 24.95 -17.92 -2.14
CA ILE A 289 26.35 -18.28 -2.25
C ILE A 289 26.45 -19.39 -3.29
N TYR A 290 27.08 -19.10 -4.42
CA TYR A 290 27.14 -20.01 -5.57
C TYR A 290 28.59 -20.17 -6.08
N PRO A 291 29.00 -21.36 -6.53
CA PRO A 291 28.31 -22.66 -6.48
C PRO A 291 28.10 -23.20 -5.06
N ARG A 292 27.01 -23.95 -4.84
CA ARG A 292 26.71 -24.60 -3.55
C ARG A 292 27.29 -26.01 -3.49
N HIS A 293 27.50 -26.48 -2.25
CA HIS A 293 27.85 -27.87 -1.92
C HIS A 293 29.23 -28.28 -2.43
N THR A 294 30.10 -27.29 -2.57
CA THR A 294 31.49 -27.54 -2.90
C THR A 294 32.26 -27.86 -1.62
N GLN A 295 33.26 -28.75 -1.72
CA GLN A 295 34.16 -29.02 -0.59
C GLN A 295 35.14 -27.85 -0.35
N PHE A 296 35.14 -26.84 -1.22
CA PHE A 296 36.11 -25.76 -1.28
C PHE A 296 35.42 -24.41 -1.01
N ARG A 297 35.45 -23.95 0.23
CA ARG A 297 34.81 -22.66 0.59
C ARG A 297 35.36 -21.44 -0.16
N HIS A 298 36.57 -21.50 -0.69
CA HIS A 298 37.20 -20.38 -1.41
C HIS A 298 36.65 -20.16 -2.82
N ILE A 299 35.87 -21.11 -3.37
CA ILE A 299 35.17 -20.93 -4.65
C ILE A 299 33.70 -20.56 -4.47
N GLU A 300 33.20 -20.54 -3.23
CA GLU A 300 31.83 -20.14 -2.92
C GLU A 300 31.82 -18.61 -2.74
N PHE A 301 31.13 -17.87 -3.63
CA PHE A 301 31.03 -16.41 -3.56
C PHE A 301 29.58 -15.93 -3.69
N PRO A 302 29.24 -14.77 -3.11
CA PRO A 302 27.88 -14.25 -3.17
C PRO A 302 27.53 -13.78 -4.58
N THR A 303 26.39 -14.24 -5.11
CA THR A 303 25.89 -13.90 -6.44
C THR A 303 24.37 -13.72 -6.43
N TYR A 304 23.85 -12.91 -7.33
CA TYR A 304 22.42 -12.90 -7.61
C TYR A 304 22.05 -14.11 -8.49
N THR A 305 21.42 -15.11 -7.88
CA THR A 305 21.08 -16.38 -8.56
C THR A 305 19.66 -16.39 -9.10
N ALA A 306 18.78 -15.53 -8.58
CA ALA A 306 17.40 -15.40 -9.01
C ALA A 306 16.90 -13.96 -8.90
N ALA A 307 15.74 -13.69 -9.49
CA ALA A 307 15.00 -12.43 -9.37
C ALA A 307 13.54 -12.72 -9.04
N VAL A 308 13.01 -12.03 -8.04
CA VAL A 308 11.57 -12.02 -7.73
C VAL A 308 10.92 -10.93 -8.56
N VAL A 309 9.81 -11.25 -9.22
CA VAL A 309 9.02 -10.32 -10.03
C VAL A 309 7.58 -10.37 -9.54
N MET A 310 7.09 -9.21 -9.11
CA MET A 310 5.71 -8.99 -8.69
C MET A 310 5.03 -8.07 -9.69
N GLU A 311 3.90 -8.48 -10.26
CA GLU A 311 3.24 -7.76 -11.35
C GLU A 311 1.84 -7.30 -10.95
N MET A 312 1.49 -6.06 -11.29
CA MET A 312 0.14 -5.52 -11.16
C MET A 312 -0.38 -4.96 -12.48
N ASP A 313 -1.70 -4.85 -12.56
CA ASP A 313 -2.42 -4.31 -13.72
C ASP A 313 -2.14 -2.81 -13.90
N PHE A 314 -1.70 -2.41 -15.09
CA PHE A 314 -1.44 -1.00 -15.42
C PHE A 314 -2.70 -0.14 -15.30
N ASP A 315 -3.87 -0.69 -15.64
CA ASP A 315 -5.13 0.06 -15.60
C ASP A 315 -5.53 0.51 -14.18
N ARG A 316 -4.95 -0.13 -13.16
CA ARG A 316 -5.19 0.20 -11.74
C ARG A 316 -4.24 1.24 -11.18
N ILE A 317 -3.24 1.66 -11.95
CA ILE A 317 -2.28 2.67 -11.54
C ILE A 317 -2.88 4.06 -11.83
N ASP A 318 -2.98 4.89 -10.80
CA ASP A 318 -3.41 6.27 -10.94
C ASP A 318 -2.39 7.07 -11.76
N ILE A 319 -2.89 7.98 -12.61
CA ILE A 319 -2.07 8.93 -13.34
C ILE A 319 -2.15 10.33 -12.73
N ASN A 320 -1.04 11.07 -12.78
CA ASN A 320 -1.03 12.47 -12.37
C ASN A 320 -1.06 13.41 -13.59
N GLN A 321 -2.23 14.00 -13.85
CA GLN A 321 -2.45 14.89 -14.99
C GLN A 321 -2.08 16.36 -14.72
N CYS A 322 -1.77 16.71 -13.47
CA CYS A 322 -1.46 18.08 -13.08
C CYS A 322 -0.11 18.56 -13.61
N ASN A 323 0.12 19.87 -13.58
CA ASN A 323 1.40 20.45 -13.98
C ASN A 323 2.54 20.00 -13.07
N VAL A 324 3.76 20.04 -13.59
CA VAL A 324 4.99 19.78 -12.82
C VAL A 324 5.07 20.79 -11.67
N SER A 325 5.16 20.28 -10.45
CA SER A 325 5.14 21.04 -9.20
C SER A 325 5.79 20.20 -8.11
N LEU A 326 6.04 20.77 -6.93
CA LEU A 326 6.56 20.04 -5.77
C LEU A 326 5.60 18.88 -5.42
N GLY A 327 6.09 17.64 -5.51
CA GLY A 327 5.27 16.42 -5.35
C GLY A 327 4.80 15.79 -6.66
N ASN A 328 4.91 16.51 -7.78
CA ASN A 328 4.72 16.02 -9.14
C ASN A 328 6.00 16.24 -9.98
N ASP A 329 7.11 15.68 -9.53
CA ASP A 329 8.40 15.80 -10.21
C ASP A 329 8.47 14.93 -11.47
N ARG A 330 9.42 15.25 -12.35
CA ARG A 330 9.71 14.44 -13.55
C ARG A 330 10.47 13.17 -13.14
N PRO A 331 10.25 12.01 -13.81
CA PRO A 331 9.50 11.83 -15.06
C PRO A 331 7.99 11.59 -14.86
N ASN A 332 7.16 12.37 -15.55
CA ASN A 332 5.71 12.14 -15.66
C ASN A 332 5.25 12.56 -17.06
N ARG A 333 4.78 11.61 -17.87
CA ARG A 333 4.33 11.88 -19.24
C ARG A 333 2.98 12.61 -19.30
N PHE A 334 2.12 12.44 -18.29
CA PHE A 334 0.78 13.02 -18.26
C PHE A 334 0.74 14.42 -17.64
N ALA A 335 1.88 14.94 -17.19
CA ALA A 335 1.95 16.25 -16.58
C ALA A 335 1.46 17.34 -17.55
N GLY A 336 0.50 18.15 -17.09
CA GLY A 336 -0.10 19.23 -17.88
C GLY A 336 -1.16 18.78 -18.91
N THR A 337 -1.65 17.55 -18.80
CA THR A 337 -2.82 17.09 -19.58
C THR A 337 -4.15 17.49 -18.93
N ALA A 338 -4.14 17.95 -17.67
CA ALA A 338 -5.32 18.45 -16.99
C ALA A 338 -5.91 19.68 -17.70
N ARG A 339 -7.22 19.68 -17.90
CA ARG A 339 -8.00 20.75 -18.54
C ARG A 339 -8.50 21.79 -17.54
N CYS A 340 -7.75 22.03 -16.47
CA CYS A 340 -8.04 23.13 -15.56
C CYS A 340 -7.78 24.47 -16.25
N LYS A 341 -8.63 25.47 -15.99
CA LYS A 341 -8.42 26.82 -16.49
C LYS A 341 -7.25 27.49 -15.77
N MET A 342 -6.10 27.52 -16.43
CA MET A 342 -4.83 27.98 -15.85
C MET A 342 -4.80 29.46 -15.46
N GLU A 343 -5.81 30.26 -15.78
CA GLU A 343 -5.86 31.66 -15.34
C GLU A 343 -6.39 31.75 -13.90
N THR A 344 -7.47 31.00 -13.60
CA THR A 344 -8.23 31.14 -12.36
C THR A 344 -8.15 29.91 -11.43
N THR A 345 -7.68 28.76 -11.95
CA THR A 345 -7.66 27.47 -11.24
C THR A 345 -6.28 26.79 -11.21
N GLU A 346 -6.09 25.91 -10.23
CA GLU A 346 -4.92 25.08 -9.97
C GLU A 346 -5.36 23.61 -9.89
N CYS A 347 -4.52 22.70 -10.37
CA CYS A 347 -4.83 21.28 -10.45
C CYS A 347 -4.37 20.53 -9.19
N GLU A 348 -5.26 19.72 -8.63
CA GLU A 348 -4.97 18.78 -7.53
C GLU A 348 -5.35 17.36 -7.98
N PRO A 349 -4.43 16.37 -7.93
CA PRO A 349 -4.72 15.02 -8.38
C PRO A 349 -5.68 14.30 -7.41
N LEU A 350 -6.58 13.48 -7.96
CA LEU A 350 -7.41 12.56 -7.18
C LEU A 350 -6.74 11.18 -7.12
N HIS A 351 -7.06 10.41 -6.09
CA HIS A 351 -6.47 9.09 -5.87
C HIS A 351 -7.52 7.97 -5.99
N GLY A 352 -7.08 6.77 -6.37
CA GLY A 352 -7.94 5.58 -6.56
C GLY A 352 -8.77 5.62 -7.84
N TRP A 353 -8.35 6.40 -8.85
CA TRP A 353 -9.06 6.60 -10.11
C TRP A 353 -8.64 5.60 -11.20
N GLY A 354 -7.45 5.02 -11.07
CA GLY A 354 -6.78 4.18 -12.06
C GLY A 354 -6.30 4.96 -13.29
N PHE A 355 -5.99 4.23 -14.36
CA PHE A 355 -5.61 4.81 -15.65
C PHE A 355 -6.85 5.34 -16.38
N ARG A 356 -7.33 6.52 -15.97
CA ARG A 356 -8.52 7.19 -16.54
C ARG A 356 -8.35 8.70 -16.57
N ARG A 357 -8.95 9.34 -17.58
CA ARG A 357 -9.05 10.81 -17.64
C ARG A 357 -9.90 11.35 -16.48
N GLY A 358 -9.57 12.57 -16.07
CA GLY A 358 -10.34 13.31 -15.08
C GLY A 358 -10.04 12.91 -13.64
N GLY A 359 -8.94 12.19 -13.41
CA GLY A 359 -8.40 11.85 -12.08
C GLY A 359 -7.76 13.04 -11.36
N TYR A 360 -8.39 14.21 -11.43
CA TYR A 360 -7.94 15.45 -10.81
C TYR A 360 -9.15 16.33 -10.48
N GLN A 361 -8.93 17.35 -9.66
CA GLN A 361 -9.89 18.42 -9.41
C GLN A 361 -9.20 19.78 -9.59
N CYS A 362 -9.94 20.75 -10.11
CA CYS A 362 -9.47 22.12 -10.30
C CYS A 362 -9.94 22.98 -9.13
N ARG A 363 -9.00 23.33 -8.25
CA ARG A 363 -9.19 24.25 -7.12
C ARG A 363 -8.97 25.69 -7.59
N CYS A 364 -9.61 26.66 -6.97
CA CYS A 364 -9.30 28.06 -7.27
C CYS A 364 -7.88 28.43 -6.81
N ARG A 365 -7.17 29.17 -7.65
CA ARG A 365 -5.86 29.73 -7.30
C ARG A 365 -5.97 30.70 -6.12
N PRO A 366 -4.87 30.93 -5.38
CA PRO A 366 -4.81 32.04 -4.43
C PRO A 366 -5.22 33.37 -5.06
N GLY A 367 -6.04 34.15 -4.35
CA GLY A 367 -6.66 35.37 -4.89
C GLY A 367 -7.96 35.15 -5.68
N TYR A 368 -8.38 33.90 -5.87
CA TYR A 368 -9.65 33.54 -6.51
C TYR A 368 -10.55 32.72 -5.57
N ARG A 369 -11.85 32.74 -5.83
CA ARG A 369 -12.86 31.99 -5.10
C ARG A 369 -13.85 31.30 -6.01
N LEU A 370 -14.54 30.30 -5.47
CA LEU A 370 -15.64 29.65 -6.18
C LEU A 370 -16.81 30.64 -6.38
N PRO A 371 -17.52 30.57 -7.51
CA PRO A 371 -18.77 31.28 -7.71
C PRO A 371 -19.80 30.88 -6.65
N SER A 372 -20.72 31.77 -6.29
CA SER A 372 -21.69 31.54 -5.21
C SER A 372 -22.65 30.37 -5.45
N ILE A 373 -22.73 29.82 -6.66
CA ILE A 373 -23.54 28.65 -7.03
C ILE A 373 -22.78 27.32 -6.85
N VAL A 374 -21.45 27.37 -6.91
CA VAL A 374 -20.60 26.18 -6.91
C VAL A 374 -20.09 25.92 -5.49
N ARG A 375 -20.24 24.67 -5.03
CA ARG A 375 -19.90 24.27 -3.66
C ARG A 375 -18.52 23.65 -3.49
N ARG A 376 -18.01 23.00 -4.53
CA ARG A 376 -16.79 22.18 -4.48
C ARG A 376 -15.86 22.57 -5.62
N PRO A 377 -14.55 22.29 -5.50
CA PRO A 377 -13.64 22.33 -6.63
C PRO A 377 -14.22 21.59 -7.85
N TYR A 378 -13.88 22.06 -9.05
CA TYR A 378 -14.41 21.47 -10.27
C TYR A 378 -13.76 20.11 -10.52
N LEU A 379 -14.55 19.04 -10.55
CA LEU A 379 -14.03 17.69 -10.79
C LEU A 379 -13.59 17.54 -12.25
N GLY A 380 -12.40 16.97 -12.45
CA GLY A 380 -11.83 16.68 -13.76
C GLY A 380 -12.73 15.81 -14.62
N GLU A 381 -13.39 14.79 -14.06
CA GLU A 381 -14.36 13.96 -14.78
C GLU A 381 -15.49 14.78 -15.45
N ILE A 382 -15.96 15.85 -14.78
CA ILE A 382 -17.02 16.72 -15.31
C ILE A 382 -16.46 17.61 -16.42
N ILE A 383 -15.24 18.12 -16.23
CA ILE A 383 -14.55 18.97 -17.22
C ILE A 383 -14.26 18.18 -18.49
N GLU A 384 -13.71 16.97 -18.37
CA GLU A 384 -13.37 16.09 -19.50
C GLU A 384 -14.62 15.59 -20.25
N ARG A 385 -15.82 15.67 -19.65
CA ARG A 385 -17.10 15.36 -20.33
C ARG A 385 -17.85 16.60 -20.83
N ALA A 386 -17.37 17.80 -20.53
CA ALA A 386 -18.06 19.04 -20.87
C ALA A 386 -18.06 19.27 -22.39
N THR A 387 -19.16 19.84 -22.90
CA THR A 387 -19.20 20.37 -24.26
C THR A 387 -18.35 21.64 -24.37
N SER A 388 -17.99 22.03 -25.60
CA SER A 388 -17.29 23.30 -25.85
C SER A 388 -17.97 24.48 -25.15
N ASP A 389 -19.28 24.63 -25.34
CA ASP A 389 -20.06 25.72 -24.74
C ASP A 389 -20.04 25.69 -23.21
N GLN A 390 -20.09 24.50 -22.61
CA GLN A 390 -20.02 24.35 -21.16
C GLN A 390 -18.64 24.69 -20.61
N TYR A 391 -17.57 24.27 -21.31
CA TYR A 391 -16.20 24.48 -20.88
C TYR A 391 -15.82 25.96 -20.91
N TYR A 392 -16.12 26.67 -22.00
CA TYR A 392 -15.74 28.07 -22.14
C TYR A 392 -16.53 28.99 -21.20
N ASN A 393 -17.82 28.73 -20.99
CA ASN A 393 -18.69 29.60 -20.17
C ASN A 393 -18.66 29.28 -18.66
N ASN A 394 -18.21 28.09 -18.25
CA ASN A 394 -18.19 27.67 -16.84
C ASN A 394 -16.77 27.31 -16.37
N PHE A 395 -16.65 26.73 -15.17
CA PHE A 395 -15.38 26.26 -14.58
C PHE A 395 -14.35 27.36 -14.24
N ASP A 396 -14.73 28.63 -14.33
CA ASP A 396 -13.92 29.74 -13.85
C ASP A 396 -14.10 29.97 -12.34
N CYS A 397 -13.02 30.40 -11.70
CA CYS A 397 -13.09 31.03 -10.39
C CYS A 397 -13.20 32.56 -10.53
N LYS A 398 -13.84 33.21 -9.56
CA LYS A 398 -13.98 34.67 -9.52
C LYS A 398 -12.83 35.27 -8.72
N GLU A 399 -12.28 36.39 -9.18
CA GLU A 399 -11.28 37.14 -8.41
C GLU A 399 -11.85 37.65 -7.08
N ILE A 400 -11.02 37.59 -6.06
CA ILE A 400 -11.25 38.23 -4.76
C ILE A 400 -10.81 39.69 -4.91
N GLY A 401 -11.66 40.63 -4.50
CA GLY A 401 -11.37 42.06 -4.61
C GLY A 401 -10.25 42.50 -3.66
N TRP A 402 -10.60 43.13 -2.53
CA TRP A 402 -9.61 43.58 -1.55
C TRP A 402 -9.08 42.40 -0.73
N VAL A 403 -7.79 42.09 -0.90
CA VAL A 403 -7.05 41.09 -0.13
C VAL A 403 -6.35 41.76 1.05
N GLN A 404 -6.39 41.11 2.22
CA GLN A 404 -5.78 41.58 3.46
C GLN A 404 -4.35 41.06 3.59
N LYS A 405 -3.45 41.87 4.16
CA LYS A 405 -2.13 41.44 4.58
C LYS A 405 -2.14 41.07 6.05
N LEU A 406 -1.39 40.03 6.41
CA LEU A 406 -1.18 39.66 7.81
C LEU A 406 -0.43 40.78 8.56
N PRO A 407 -0.87 41.16 9.77
CA PRO A 407 -0.15 42.16 10.55
C PRO A 407 1.22 41.64 11.03
N VAL A 408 2.16 42.55 11.21
CA VAL A 408 3.55 42.21 11.59
C VAL A 408 3.69 41.97 13.10
N ARG A 409 2.83 42.60 13.91
CA ARG A 409 2.82 42.49 15.37
C ARG A 409 1.52 41.86 15.85
N TRP A 410 1.65 40.94 16.79
CA TRP A 410 0.53 40.24 17.41
C TRP A 410 0.29 40.81 18.79
N GLU A 411 -0.98 41.00 19.13
CA GLU A 411 -1.39 41.45 20.46
C GLU A 411 -2.15 40.33 21.17
N LYS A 412 -2.34 40.47 22.47
CA LYS A 412 -3.22 39.56 23.22
C LYS A 412 -4.66 39.76 22.77
N ALA A 413 -5.39 38.67 22.64
CA ALA A 413 -6.81 38.72 22.32
C ALA A 413 -7.57 39.51 23.41
N HIS A 414 -8.61 40.25 22.98
CA HIS A 414 -9.46 40.97 23.92
C HIS A 414 -10.04 40.01 24.97
N PRO A 415 -10.09 40.37 26.28
CA PRO A 415 -10.53 39.45 27.33
C PRO A 415 -11.88 38.78 27.09
N PHE A 416 -12.80 39.49 26.45
CA PHE A 416 -14.10 38.96 26.03
C PHE A 416 -14.00 37.78 25.04
N ILE A 417 -13.13 37.88 24.04
CA ILE A 417 -12.92 36.81 23.05
C ILE A 417 -12.34 35.58 23.75
N ARG A 418 -11.36 35.78 24.64
CA ARG A 418 -10.80 34.70 25.44
C ARG A 418 -11.86 33.99 26.29
N ALA A 419 -12.75 34.75 26.94
CA ALA A 419 -13.85 34.17 27.71
C ALA A 419 -14.79 33.33 26.84
N LEU A 420 -15.09 33.76 25.62
CA LEU A 420 -15.92 33.01 24.67
C LEU A 420 -15.28 31.68 24.27
N TYR A 421 -13.98 31.67 23.95
CA TYR A 421 -13.26 30.42 23.65
C TYR A 421 -13.15 29.52 24.89
N ALA A 422 -12.91 30.09 26.07
CA ALA A 422 -12.82 29.36 27.33
C ALA A 422 -14.15 28.70 27.73
N ASP A 423 -15.29 29.36 27.47
CA ASP A 423 -16.62 28.83 27.71
C ASP A 423 -17.00 27.74 26.70
N HIS A 424 -16.69 27.97 25.41
CA HIS A 424 -16.97 26.99 24.36
C HIS A 424 -16.16 25.70 24.53
N TYR A 425 -14.89 25.85 24.90
CA TYR A 425 -13.90 24.77 25.06
C TYR A 425 -13.50 24.61 26.53
N TYR A 426 -14.48 24.44 27.43
CA TYR A 426 -14.26 24.35 28.88
C TYR A 426 -13.32 23.21 29.27
N GLU A 427 -13.28 22.12 28.49
CA GLU A 427 -12.41 20.96 28.69
C GLU A 427 -10.91 21.29 28.57
N TYR A 428 -10.57 22.43 27.97
CA TYR A 428 -9.19 22.94 27.90
C TYR A 428 -8.83 23.89 29.06
N VAL A 429 -9.83 24.40 29.78
CA VAL A 429 -9.63 25.26 30.95
C VAL A 429 -9.49 24.41 32.22
N ASN A 430 -10.42 23.47 32.40
CA ASN A 430 -10.42 22.52 33.52
C ASN A 430 -9.95 21.15 33.03
N ALA A 431 -8.72 21.10 32.53
CA ALA A 431 -8.18 19.89 31.91
C ALA A 431 -7.76 18.87 32.97
N SER A 432 -8.27 17.64 32.87
CA SER A 432 -7.72 16.48 33.59
C SER A 432 -6.43 16.04 32.90
N SER A 433 -5.36 15.89 33.66
CA SER A 433 -4.06 15.47 33.13
C SER A 433 -3.77 13.99 33.42
N GLY A 434 -2.87 13.40 32.63
CA GLY A 434 -2.46 12.01 32.79
C GLY A 434 -3.50 11.00 32.27
N PRO A 435 -3.61 9.79 32.86
CA PRO A 435 -4.51 8.74 32.40
C PRO A 435 -5.99 9.15 32.39
N ASP A 436 -6.40 10.01 33.32
CA ASP A 436 -7.80 10.44 33.45
C ASP A 436 -8.30 11.20 32.19
N ALA A 437 -7.39 11.81 31.43
CA ALA A 437 -7.70 12.48 30.16
C ALA A 437 -8.30 11.53 29.10
N LEU A 438 -8.06 10.22 29.21
CA LEU A 438 -8.59 9.22 28.28
C LEU A 438 -10.08 8.88 28.55
N HIS A 439 -10.60 9.25 29.70
CA HIS A 439 -11.94 8.83 30.17
C HIS A 439 -12.95 9.99 30.23
N THR A 440 -12.57 11.18 29.78
CA THR A 440 -13.46 12.35 29.73
C THR A 440 -14.50 12.24 28.62
N GLU A 441 -15.73 12.71 28.86
CA GLU A 441 -16.80 12.76 27.83
C GLU A 441 -16.44 13.64 26.64
N ARG A 442 -15.75 14.78 26.90
CA ARG A 442 -15.20 15.65 25.86
C ARG A 442 -13.68 15.54 25.86
N VAL A 443 -13.14 15.06 24.75
CA VAL A 443 -11.72 14.80 24.60
C VAL A 443 -10.94 16.10 24.48
N ASN A 444 -10.06 16.37 25.44
CA ASN A 444 -8.99 17.35 25.28
C ASN A 444 -7.84 16.70 24.51
N VAL A 445 -7.74 17.00 23.22
CA VAL A 445 -6.76 16.39 22.31
C VAL A 445 -5.33 16.58 22.81
N PHE A 446 -4.98 17.73 23.40
CA PHE A 446 -3.60 17.99 23.83
C PHE A 446 -3.22 17.20 25.06
N GLU A 447 -4.10 17.09 26.07
CA GLU A 447 -3.80 16.29 27.26
C GLU A 447 -3.68 14.80 26.93
N VAL A 448 -4.53 14.29 26.04
CA VAL A 448 -4.42 12.91 25.53
C VAL A 448 -3.09 12.69 24.82
N LEU A 449 -2.71 13.59 23.90
CA LEU A 449 -1.43 13.48 23.19
C LEU A 449 -0.23 13.65 24.13
N ASN A 450 -0.32 14.55 25.12
CA ASN A 450 0.71 14.75 26.14
C ASN A 450 0.89 13.51 27.00
N PHE A 451 -0.20 12.84 27.39
CA PHE A 451 -0.12 11.56 28.10
C PHE A 451 0.57 10.50 27.24
N ILE A 452 0.09 10.29 26.00
CA ILE A 452 0.64 9.27 25.09
C ILE A 452 2.13 9.52 24.83
N ARG A 453 2.55 10.75 24.55
CA ARG A 453 3.96 11.12 24.35
C ARG A 453 4.78 11.10 25.65
N GLY A 454 4.11 11.34 26.77
CA GLY A 454 4.69 11.32 28.10
C GLY A 454 5.07 9.91 28.55
N VAL A 455 4.39 8.87 28.08
CA VAL A 455 4.76 7.48 28.35
C VAL A 455 6.03 7.10 27.57
N GLN A 456 7.09 6.81 28.31
CA GLN A 456 8.40 6.44 27.81
C GLN A 456 8.89 5.14 28.47
N PRO A 457 9.88 4.44 27.88
CA PRO A 457 10.33 3.15 28.40
C PRO A 457 10.79 3.17 29.87
N HIS A 458 11.23 4.33 30.36
CA HIS A 458 11.75 4.51 31.72
C HIS A 458 10.66 4.80 32.77
N ASN A 459 9.46 5.24 32.35
CA ASN A 459 8.38 5.63 33.27
C ASN A 459 7.14 4.74 33.17
N CYS A 460 7.07 3.87 32.16
CA CYS A 460 5.87 3.12 31.85
C CYS A 460 5.44 2.17 32.99
N SER A 461 6.38 1.61 33.76
CA SER A 461 6.11 0.75 34.92
C SER A 461 5.44 1.46 36.10
N LYS A 462 5.32 2.80 36.07
CA LYS A 462 4.60 3.58 37.09
C LYS A 462 3.09 3.61 36.87
N TYR A 463 2.63 3.35 35.65
CA TYR A 463 1.22 3.38 35.29
C TYR A 463 0.57 2.01 35.52
N LYS A 464 -0.75 2.00 35.70
CA LYS A 464 -1.48 0.73 35.83
C LYS A 464 -1.55 0.05 34.46
N PRO A 465 -1.58 -1.30 34.38
CA PRO A 465 -1.72 -2.01 33.12
C PRO A 465 -2.93 -1.56 32.29
N THR A 466 -4.05 -1.20 32.95
CA THR A 466 -5.25 -0.67 32.29
C THR A 466 -5.01 0.64 31.56
N ASP A 467 -4.16 1.50 32.11
CA ASP A 467 -3.87 2.84 31.58
C ASP A 467 -2.96 2.75 30.33
N LEU A 468 -2.27 1.62 30.17
CA LEU A 468 -1.43 1.31 29.02
C LEU A 468 -2.22 0.69 27.85
N PHE A 469 -3.54 0.53 27.97
CA PHE A 469 -4.44 0.15 26.88
C PHE A 469 -5.36 1.32 26.52
N LEU A 470 -5.22 1.83 25.30
CA LEU A 470 -6.09 2.89 24.79
C LEU A 470 -7.44 2.32 24.34
N ASN A 471 -8.44 3.19 24.27
CA ASN A 471 -9.71 2.85 23.64
C ASN A 471 -9.51 2.70 22.12
N GLY A 472 -10.31 1.83 21.49
CA GLY A 472 -10.15 1.50 20.06
C GLY A 472 -10.47 2.66 19.11
N ASP A 473 -11.28 3.61 19.56
CA ASP A 473 -11.66 4.84 18.85
C ASP A 473 -10.49 5.83 18.68
N ILE A 474 -9.45 5.74 19.52
CA ILE A 474 -8.20 6.51 19.36
C ILE A 474 -7.41 6.04 18.14
N ALA A 475 -7.56 4.76 17.76
CA ALA A 475 -6.91 4.15 16.60
C ALA A 475 -7.76 4.23 15.31
N TYR A 476 -8.71 5.18 15.25
CA TYR A 476 -9.56 5.35 14.08
C TYR A 476 -8.73 5.51 12.79
N GLY A 477 -9.13 4.81 11.73
CA GLY A 477 -8.42 4.83 10.44
C GLY A 477 -7.24 3.87 10.31
N ALA A 478 -6.84 3.18 11.39
CA ALA A 478 -5.72 2.23 11.34
C ALA A 478 -5.93 1.10 10.32
N GLU A 479 -7.17 0.63 10.17
CA GLU A 479 -7.53 -0.42 9.21
C GLU A 479 -7.24 -0.01 7.76
N ALA A 480 -7.44 1.26 7.43
CA ALA A 480 -7.21 1.80 6.10
C ALA A 480 -5.75 2.21 5.88
N GLN A 481 -5.13 2.90 6.85
CA GLN A 481 -3.76 3.40 6.71
C GLN A 481 -2.72 2.27 6.77
N PHE A 482 -2.94 1.24 7.58
CA PHE A 482 -2.04 0.10 7.73
C PHE A 482 -2.52 -1.16 6.99
N GLU A 483 -3.45 -1.03 6.05
CA GLU A 483 -3.99 -2.15 5.28
C GLU A 483 -2.87 -2.96 4.59
N ASN A 484 -1.87 -2.27 4.04
CA ASN A 484 -0.74 -2.89 3.34
C ASN A 484 0.13 -3.73 4.28
N GLN A 485 0.39 -3.26 5.50
CA GLN A 485 1.14 -4.01 6.50
C GLN A 485 0.34 -5.22 6.98
N ALA A 486 -0.98 -5.05 7.19
CA ALA A 486 -1.88 -6.15 7.53
C ALA A 486 -1.90 -7.25 6.45
N LYS A 487 -1.91 -6.87 5.16
CA LYS A 487 -1.83 -7.82 4.03
C LYS A 487 -0.57 -8.69 4.05
N MET A 488 0.56 -8.20 4.59
CA MET A 488 1.77 -9.02 4.73
C MET A 488 1.57 -10.16 5.75
N ALA A 489 0.82 -9.92 6.83
CA ALA A 489 0.44 -10.97 7.78
C ALA A 489 -0.54 -11.97 7.15
N VAL A 490 -1.54 -11.47 6.41
CA VAL A 490 -2.50 -12.30 5.66
C VAL A 490 -1.77 -13.18 4.66
N ARG A 491 -0.77 -12.66 3.96
CA ARG A 491 0.05 -13.43 3.02
C ARG A 491 0.73 -14.62 3.67
N LEU A 492 1.40 -14.42 4.80
CA LEU A 492 2.06 -15.53 5.48
C LEU A 492 1.03 -16.53 6.04
N ALA A 493 -0.10 -16.05 6.57
CA ALA A 493 -1.20 -16.91 7.00
C ALA A 493 -1.78 -17.75 5.85
N ASN A 494 -1.94 -17.15 4.67
CA ASN A 494 -2.40 -17.82 3.45
C ASN A 494 -1.38 -18.84 2.94
N PHE A 495 -0.09 -18.52 2.98
CA PHE A 495 0.98 -19.45 2.62
C PHE A 495 0.95 -20.70 3.52
N ILE A 496 0.95 -20.51 4.84
CA ILE A 496 0.90 -21.64 5.79
C ILE A 496 -0.38 -22.45 5.56
N SER A 497 -1.51 -21.78 5.35
CA SER A 497 -2.79 -22.46 5.12
C SER A 497 -2.79 -23.28 3.83
N ALA A 498 -2.25 -22.73 2.74
CA ALA A 498 -2.10 -23.43 1.48
C ALA A 498 -1.16 -24.64 1.62
N PHE A 499 -0.01 -24.47 2.26
CA PHE A 499 0.97 -25.53 2.45
C PHE A 499 0.40 -26.68 3.28
N LEU A 500 -0.24 -26.40 4.42
CA LEU A 500 -0.81 -27.42 5.31
C LEU A 500 -2.06 -28.13 4.73
N GLN A 501 -2.71 -27.55 3.73
CA GLN A 501 -3.90 -28.14 3.12
C GLN A 501 -3.61 -28.88 1.81
N VAL A 502 -2.61 -28.43 1.04
CA VAL A 502 -2.30 -28.96 -0.29
C VAL A 502 -1.10 -29.89 -0.28
N SER A 503 -0.05 -29.58 0.49
CA SER A 503 1.18 -30.38 0.52
C SER A 503 1.02 -31.58 1.46
N ASP A 504 1.13 -32.78 0.92
CA ASP A 504 1.14 -34.02 1.70
C ASP A 504 2.55 -34.64 1.69
N PRO A 505 3.25 -34.68 2.84
CA PRO A 505 4.60 -35.25 2.94
C PRO A 505 4.67 -36.76 2.65
N TYR A 506 3.53 -37.46 2.74
CA TYR A 506 3.46 -38.90 2.51
C TYR A 506 3.03 -39.24 1.08
N GLU A 507 2.81 -38.23 0.24
CA GLU A 507 2.44 -38.42 -1.16
C GLU A 507 3.55 -39.14 -1.94
N ILE A 508 3.17 -40.19 -2.68
CA ILE A 508 4.09 -41.00 -3.47
C ILE A 508 3.91 -40.62 -4.93
N PHE A 509 4.91 -39.95 -5.50
CA PHE A 509 4.93 -39.63 -6.92
C PHE A 509 5.53 -40.77 -7.75
N SER A 510 5.06 -40.89 -9.00
CA SER A 510 5.70 -41.77 -9.98
C SER A 510 7.09 -41.23 -10.36
N GLY A 511 8.09 -42.11 -10.45
CA GLY A 511 9.44 -41.77 -10.92
C GLY A 511 10.43 -41.36 -9.82
N THR A 512 11.27 -40.35 -10.10
CA THR A 512 12.32 -39.87 -9.17
C THR A 512 11.87 -38.72 -8.27
N ARG A 513 10.65 -38.21 -8.46
CA ARG A 513 10.10 -37.09 -7.70
C ARG A 513 9.83 -37.47 -6.23
N VAL A 514 10.08 -36.52 -5.34
CA VAL A 514 9.88 -36.63 -3.89
C VAL A 514 8.89 -35.56 -3.43
N ALA A 515 8.03 -35.91 -2.48
CA ALA A 515 7.15 -34.96 -1.83
C ALA A 515 7.92 -33.98 -0.95
N ASP A 516 7.37 -32.78 -0.80
CA ASP A 516 7.94 -31.76 0.08
C ASP A 516 7.79 -32.20 1.53
N LYS A 517 8.86 -31.99 2.30
CA LYS A 517 8.88 -32.28 3.74
C LYS A 517 8.00 -31.29 4.50
N PRO A 518 7.57 -31.63 5.74
CA PRO A 518 6.89 -30.67 6.59
C PRO A 518 7.73 -29.41 6.82
N LEU A 519 7.05 -28.29 7.10
CA LEU A 519 7.70 -26.99 7.35
C LEU A 519 8.75 -27.11 8.45
N THR A 520 9.93 -26.52 8.21
CA THR A 520 11.04 -26.50 9.16
C THR A 520 11.05 -25.23 9.99
N GLU A 521 11.76 -25.25 11.12
CA GLU A 521 11.93 -24.06 11.97
C GLU A 521 12.56 -22.89 11.20
N ASP A 522 13.60 -23.16 10.40
CA ASP A 522 14.33 -22.14 9.64
C ASP A 522 13.48 -21.48 8.56
N GLN A 523 12.60 -22.25 7.90
CA GLN A 523 11.64 -21.71 6.93
C GLN A 523 10.68 -20.72 7.62
N MET A 524 10.10 -21.12 8.76
CA MET A 524 9.15 -20.26 9.49
C MET A 524 9.80 -19.03 10.13
N ILE A 525 11.03 -19.18 10.64
CA ILE A 525 11.87 -18.09 11.12
C ILE A 525 12.15 -17.10 9.99
N GLY A 526 12.59 -17.61 8.83
CA GLY A 526 12.87 -16.81 7.65
C GLY A 526 11.64 -16.06 7.13
N GLU A 527 10.48 -16.73 7.05
CA GLU A 527 9.23 -16.11 6.63
C GLU A 527 8.78 -14.99 7.58
N THR A 528 8.92 -15.20 8.90
CA THR A 528 8.57 -14.19 9.90
C THR A 528 9.51 -12.98 9.82
N LEU A 529 10.81 -13.23 9.65
CA LEU A 529 11.83 -12.20 9.50
C LEU A 529 11.63 -11.37 8.22
N ALA A 530 11.27 -12.01 7.12
CA ALA A 530 11.05 -11.37 5.82
C ALA A 530 9.93 -10.31 5.85
N ILE A 531 8.93 -10.45 6.73
CA ILE A 531 7.89 -9.45 6.94
C ILE A 531 8.47 -8.11 7.40
N ILE A 532 9.39 -8.13 8.36
CA ILE A 532 10.00 -6.91 8.91
C ILE A 532 11.01 -6.32 7.95
N LEU A 533 11.79 -7.19 7.30
CA LEU A 533 12.79 -6.76 6.31
C LEU A 533 12.12 -6.11 5.08
N GLY A 534 10.94 -6.57 4.68
CA GLY A 534 10.23 -6.06 3.51
C GLY A 534 9.46 -4.75 3.71
N ASP A 535 9.18 -4.32 4.95
CA ASP A 535 8.43 -3.09 5.22
C ASP A 535 8.97 -2.33 6.43
N SER A 536 9.44 -1.10 6.20
CA SER A 536 10.01 -0.24 7.23
C SER A 536 8.99 0.25 8.27
N LYS A 537 7.68 0.19 8.01
CA LYS A 537 6.64 0.58 8.98
C LYS A 537 6.35 -0.50 10.02
N ILE A 538 6.68 -1.76 9.73
CA ILE A 538 6.47 -2.88 10.65
C ILE A 538 7.62 -2.91 11.67
N TRP A 539 7.29 -2.87 12.96
CA TRP A 539 8.27 -2.90 14.05
C TRP A 539 8.54 -4.29 14.59
N SER A 540 7.50 -5.13 14.64
CA SER A 540 7.63 -6.55 14.97
C SER A 540 6.63 -7.39 14.21
N ALA A 541 7.00 -8.64 13.97
CA ALA A 541 6.17 -9.66 13.35
C ALA A 541 6.35 -10.97 14.12
N GLY A 542 5.28 -11.73 14.29
CA GLY A 542 5.33 -13.02 14.96
C GLY A 542 4.42 -14.03 14.29
N THR A 543 4.87 -15.29 14.22
CA THR A 543 3.99 -16.41 13.89
C THR A 543 3.79 -17.27 15.13
N PHE A 544 2.55 -17.43 15.55
CA PHE A 544 2.18 -18.10 16.80
C PHE A 544 1.45 -19.41 16.48
N TRP A 545 2.09 -20.54 16.74
CA TRP A 545 1.47 -21.86 16.54
C TRP A 545 0.68 -22.27 17.77
N ASP A 546 -0.50 -22.88 17.58
CA ASP A 546 -1.22 -23.49 18.69
C ASP A 546 -0.49 -24.75 19.19
N ARG A 547 -0.86 -25.19 20.40
CA ARG A 547 -0.20 -26.29 21.10
C ARG A 547 -0.15 -27.57 20.25
N ASN A 548 1.04 -28.14 20.10
CA ASN A 548 1.32 -29.36 19.34
C ASN A 548 0.89 -29.28 17.86
N LYS A 549 0.79 -28.09 17.27
CA LYS A 549 0.43 -27.91 15.86
C LYS A 549 1.63 -27.78 14.93
N PHE A 550 2.81 -27.47 15.47
CA PHE A 550 4.06 -27.46 14.73
C PHE A 550 4.79 -28.81 14.87
N THR A 551 5.57 -29.19 13.85
CA THR A 551 6.26 -30.48 13.82
C THR A 551 7.32 -30.59 14.92
N ASN A 552 7.32 -31.70 15.66
CA ASN A 552 8.28 -32.01 16.73
C ASN A 552 8.42 -30.94 17.84
N ARG A 553 7.43 -30.04 18.01
CA ARG A 553 7.44 -29.00 19.05
C ARG A 553 6.07 -28.87 19.72
N THR A 554 6.08 -28.61 21.03
CA THR A 554 4.86 -28.35 21.80
C THR A 554 4.35 -26.93 21.60
N TYR A 555 5.28 -25.98 21.65
CA TYR A 555 5.08 -24.56 21.37
C TYR A 555 6.16 -24.11 20.41
N PHE A 556 5.79 -23.23 19.48
CA PHE A 556 6.71 -22.63 18.53
C PHE A 556 6.16 -21.28 18.13
N ALA A 557 6.93 -20.23 18.39
CA ALA A 557 6.49 -18.87 18.13
C ALA A 557 7.67 -17.96 17.77
N PRO A 558 8.19 -18.00 16.53
CA PRO A 558 9.21 -17.05 16.13
C PRO A 558 8.61 -15.64 16.11
N TYR A 559 9.28 -14.74 16.80
CA TYR A 559 8.95 -13.34 16.97
C TYR A 559 10.16 -12.50 16.59
N ALA A 560 10.05 -11.81 15.47
CA ALA A 560 11.07 -10.91 14.96
C ALA A 560 10.73 -9.47 15.36
N TYR A 561 11.75 -8.65 15.62
CA TYR A 561 11.59 -7.23 15.92
C TYR A 561 12.84 -6.42 15.57
N LYS A 562 12.66 -5.12 15.42
CA LYS A 562 13.74 -4.13 15.29
C LYS A 562 13.68 -3.11 16.41
N THR A 563 14.85 -2.57 16.78
CA THR A 563 14.98 -1.57 17.85
C THR A 563 15.10 -0.14 17.34
N GLU A 564 15.59 0.02 16.11
CA GLU A 564 15.82 1.31 15.46
C GLU A 564 15.20 1.29 14.06
N LEU A 565 14.90 2.46 13.50
CA LEU A 565 14.44 2.60 12.12
C LEU A 565 15.62 2.45 11.15
N ASN A 566 15.37 1.88 9.97
CA ASN A 566 16.35 1.73 8.87
C ASN A 566 17.65 0.97 9.25
N THR A 567 17.56 -0.08 10.07
CA THR A 567 18.73 -0.91 10.41
C THR A 567 18.95 -2.06 9.42
N ARG A 568 20.20 -2.56 9.38
CA ARG A 568 20.55 -3.86 8.76
C ARG A 568 20.69 -4.98 9.79
N LYS A 569 20.40 -4.68 11.06
CA LYS A 569 20.50 -5.56 12.22
C LYS A 569 19.11 -5.82 12.79
N TYR A 570 18.75 -7.09 12.90
CA TYR A 570 17.44 -7.55 13.34
C TYR A 570 17.58 -8.56 14.46
N LYS A 571 16.54 -8.67 15.29
CA LYS A 571 16.49 -9.63 16.38
C LYS A 571 15.30 -10.55 16.18
N LEU A 572 15.48 -11.81 16.52
CA LEU A 572 14.46 -12.83 16.42
C LEU A 572 14.56 -13.75 17.62
N GLU A 573 13.43 -14.03 18.25
CA GLU A 573 13.37 -15.00 19.33
C GLU A 573 12.15 -15.92 19.22
N ASP A 574 12.31 -17.15 19.67
CA ASP A 574 11.18 -18.07 19.85
C ASP A 574 10.54 -17.84 21.23
N LEU A 575 9.33 -17.28 21.25
CA LEU A 575 8.61 -16.99 22.49
C LEU A 575 8.21 -18.25 23.28
N ALA A 576 8.33 -19.44 22.68
CA ALA A 576 8.14 -20.71 23.39
C ALA A 576 9.16 -20.95 24.52
N ARG A 577 10.23 -20.15 24.58
CA ARG A 577 11.26 -20.16 25.65
C ARG A 577 10.75 -19.74 27.02
N LEU A 578 9.66 -18.97 27.07
CA LEU A 578 9.14 -18.40 28.31
C LEU A 578 8.45 -19.49 29.12
N ASN A 579 9.12 -19.98 30.17
CA ASN A 579 8.65 -21.08 31.01
C ASN A 579 7.52 -20.71 31.98
N LYS A 580 7.18 -19.42 32.12
CA LYS A 580 6.09 -18.99 33.00
C LYS A 580 4.75 -19.15 32.28
N THR A 581 3.81 -19.81 32.94
CA THR A 581 2.45 -20.06 32.42
C THR A 581 1.73 -18.77 32.02
N GLU A 582 1.96 -17.67 32.73
CA GLU A 582 1.35 -16.37 32.44
C GLU A 582 1.94 -15.68 31.19
N GLU A 583 3.22 -15.92 30.88
CA GLU A 583 3.93 -15.28 29.76
C GLU A 583 3.81 -16.07 28.45
N VAL A 584 3.11 -17.22 28.45
CA VAL A 584 2.91 -18.02 27.24
C VAL A 584 2.09 -17.23 26.22
N TYR A 585 2.59 -17.13 24.98
CA TYR A 585 1.95 -16.36 23.91
C TYR A 585 0.51 -16.79 23.59
N THR A 586 0.14 -18.05 23.90
CA THR A 586 -1.24 -18.55 23.73
C THR A 586 -2.25 -17.89 24.66
N ASN A 587 -1.79 -17.28 25.75
CA ASN A 587 -2.63 -16.57 26.71
C ASN A 587 -2.84 -15.10 26.31
N LYS A 588 -2.15 -14.61 25.28
CA LYS A 588 -2.35 -13.24 24.78
C LYS A 588 -3.80 -13.08 24.27
N PRO A 589 -4.44 -11.93 24.52
CA PRO A 589 -5.86 -11.71 24.20
C PRO A 589 -6.15 -11.87 22.71
N LEU A 590 -5.24 -11.41 21.84
CA LEU A 590 -5.37 -11.56 20.39
C LEU A 590 -5.46 -13.02 19.95
N PHE A 591 -4.69 -13.91 20.59
CA PHE A 591 -4.62 -15.32 20.22
C PHE A 591 -5.86 -16.06 20.71
N GLN A 592 -6.27 -15.80 21.95
CA GLN A 592 -7.49 -16.37 22.53
C GLN A 592 -8.73 -15.95 21.74
N PHE A 593 -8.84 -14.67 21.36
CA PHE A 593 -9.96 -14.17 20.57
C PHE A 593 -10.09 -14.90 19.23
N LEU A 594 -9.00 -15.00 18.46
CA LEU A 594 -9.02 -15.69 17.17
C LEU A 594 -9.27 -17.20 17.31
N LYS A 595 -8.65 -17.84 18.32
CA LYS A 595 -8.87 -19.26 18.59
C LYS A 595 -10.33 -19.56 18.96
N GLN A 596 -10.97 -18.71 19.76
CA GLN A 596 -12.38 -18.86 20.12
C GLN A 596 -13.29 -18.63 18.91
N ARG A 597 -13.04 -17.56 18.14
CA ARG A 597 -13.79 -17.21 16.92
C ARG A 597 -13.79 -18.37 15.90
N TRP A 598 -12.64 -18.99 15.68
CA TRP A 598 -12.44 -20.02 14.66
C TRP A 598 -12.40 -21.45 15.24
N SER A 599 -13.03 -21.67 16.39
CA SER A 599 -13.07 -22.99 17.03
C SER A 599 -13.99 -23.98 16.32
N THR A 600 -15.09 -23.49 15.72
CA THR A 600 -16.15 -24.34 15.14
C THR A 600 -16.64 -23.92 13.76
N ASN A 601 -16.68 -22.61 13.46
CA ASN A 601 -17.21 -22.09 12.20
C ASN A 601 -16.08 -21.71 11.24
N PHE A 602 -16.09 -22.28 10.03
CA PHE A 602 -15.12 -22.00 8.96
C PHE A 602 -15.78 -21.52 7.65
N ASP A 603 -17.09 -21.28 7.66
CA ASP A 603 -17.84 -20.95 6.45
C ASP A 603 -17.49 -19.56 5.90
N GLY A 604 -16.97 -18.67 6.76
CA GLY A 604 -16.50 -17.34 6.37
C GLY A 604 -15.17 -17.32 5.60
N LEU A 605 -14.43 -18.44 5.56
CA LEU A 605 -13.13 -18.48 4.90
C LEU A 605 -13.26 -18.45 3.38
N GLU A 606 -12.36 -17.71 2.73
CA GLU A 606 -12.30 -17.67 1.29
C GLU A 606 -11.71 -18.96 0.73
N LYS A 607 -12.35 -19.46 -0.33
CA LYS A 607 -11.92 -20.65 -1.05
C LYS A 607 -11.13 -20.25 -2.29
N PHE A 608 -9.85 -20.62 -2.31
CA PHE A 608 -8.95 -20.39 -3.44
C PHE A 608 -8.76 -21.68 -4.23
N PHE A 609 -8.84 -21.58 -5.56
CA PHE A 609 -8.72 -22.72 -6.46
C PHE A 609 -7.40 -22.66 -7.24
N LEU A 610 -6.74 -23.81 -7.34
CA LEU A 610 -5.42 -23.92 -7.94
C LEU A 610 -5.46 -24.81 -9.18
N LYS A 611 -4.84 -24.32 -10.26
CA LYS A 611 -4.59 -25.05 -11.49
C LYS A 611 -3.09 -25.17 -11.68
N MET A 612 -2.52 -26.21 -11.08
CA MET A 612 -1.08 -26.42 -11.03
C MET A 612 -0.60 -27.30 -12.19
N LYS A 613 0.42 -26.82 -12.91
CA LYS A 613 1.18 -27.58 -13.92
C LYS A 613 2.64 -27.61 -13.50
N LEU A 614 3.15 -28.80 -13.25
CA LEU A 614 4.48 -29.04 -12.72
C LEU A 614 5.35 -29.61 -13.83
N ARG A 615 6.67 -29.48 -13.72
CA ARG A 615 7.58 -30.17 -14.64
C ARG A 615 7.48 -31.69 -14.46
N ASP A 616 7.60 -32.42 -15.56
CA ASP A 616 7.57 -33.90 -15.54
C ASP A 616 8.92 -34.46 -15.03
N ASP A 617 10.01 -34.06 -15.68
CA ASP A 617 11.37 -34.55 -15.41
C ASP A 617 12.33 -33.47 -14.88
N GLU A 618 13.48 -33.89 -14.37
CA GLU A 618 14.60 -33.03 -13.91
C GLU A 618 15.03 -32.00 -14.98
N LEU A 619 15.04 -32.41 -16.26
CA LEU A 619 15.40 -31.56 -17.40
C LEU A 619 14.29 -30.56 -17.76
N GLY A 620 13.04 -30.81 -17.34
CA GLY A 620 11.92 -29.90 -17.57
C GLY A 620 11.42 -29.83 -19.02
N LYS A 621 11.45 -30.92 -19.81
CA LYS A 621 11.00 -30.88 -21.22
C LYS A 621 9.51 -30.54 -21.39
N HIS A 622 8.67 -31.04 -20.49
CA HIS A 622 7.22 -30.88 -20.58
C HIS A 622 6.60 -30.54 -19.21
N LEU A 623 5.45 -29.89 -19.27
CA LEU A 623 4.57 -29.62 -18.14
C LEU A 623 3.50 -30.69 -18.03
N ARG A 624 3.36 -31.27 -16.84
CA ARG A 624 2.31 -32.22 -16.47
C ARG A 624 1.36 -31.59 -15.46
N GLN A 625 0.06 -31.83 -15.62
CA GLN A 625 -0.95 -31.37 -14.66
C GLN A 625 -0.75 -32.07 -13.31
N TYR A 626 -0.95 -31.35 -12.21
CA TYR A 626 -0.93 -31.95 -10.89
C TYR A 626 -2.04 -32.99 -10.72
N GLU A 627 -1.73 -34.11 -10.06
CA GLU A 627 -2.55 -35.32 -10.06
C GLU A 627 -3.89 -35.13 -9.35
N LYS A 628 -3.92 -34.29 -8.30
CA LYS A 628 -5.16 -33.90 -7.61
C LYS A 628 -5.80 -32.74 -8.37
N TYR A 629 -6.99 -32.97 -8.92
CA TYR A 629 -7.82 -31.92 -9.52
C TYR A 629 -9.31 -32.13 -9.19
N PRO A 630 -10.05 -31.09 -8.76
CA PRO A 630 -9.61 -29.72 -8.49
C PRO A 630 -8.87 -29.58 -7.15
N THR A 631 -7.72 -28.89 -7.14
CA THR A 631 -7.06 -28.47 -5.90
C THR A 631 -7.62 -27.14 -5.42
N PHE A 632 -7.90 -27.07 -4.12
CA PHE A 632 -8.31 -25.84 -3.48
C PHE A 632 -7.86 -25.83 -2.03
N TYR A 633 -7.79 -24.65 -1.43
CA TYR A 633 -7.59 -24.47 0.00
C TYR A 633 -8.51 -23.35 0.50
N ARG A 634 -8.76 -23.35 1.82
CA ARG A 634 -9.49 -22.27 2.50
C ARG A 634 -8.52 -21.44 3.31
N ALA A 635 -8.61 -20.12 3.22
CA ALA A 635 -7.78 -19.23 4.02
C ALA A 635 -8.52 -17.95 4.42
N ALA A 636 -7.93 -17.22 5.37
CA ALA A 636 -8.49 -15.98 5.90
C ALA A 636 -8.26 -14.81 4.94
N ASN A 637 -9.26 -13.94 4.81
CA ASN A 637 -9.07 -12.62 4.21
C ASN A 637 -8.73 -11.58 5.30
N ILE A 638 -8.42 -10.34 4.90
CA ILE A 638 -8.13 -9.23 5.81
C ILE A 638 -9.27 -8.93 6.81
N LYS A 639 -10.51 -9.23 6.43
CA LYS A 639 -11.70 -9.05 7.28
C LYS A 639 -11.84 -10.12 8.37
N ASP A 640 -11.18 -11.26 8.20
CA ASP A 640 -11.20 -12.38 9.14
C ASP A 640 -10.18 -12.24 10.27
N GLY A 641 -9.21 -11.33 10.08
CA GLY A 641 -8.25 -10.97 11.10
C GLY A 641 -8.84 -10.14 12.24
N HIS A 642 -7.96 -9.73 13.14
CA HIS A 642 -8.31 -8.96 14.32
C HIS A 642 -7.29 -7.85 14.55
N TRP A 643 -7.78 -6.63 14.65
CA TRP A 643 -7.03 -5.47 15.11
C TRP A 643 -7.11 -5.40 16.64
N THR A 644 -5.96 -5.34 17.31
CA THR A 644 -5.93 -5.11 18.75
C THR A 644 -6.26 -3.66 19.07
N ARG A 645 -6.75 -3.41 20.29
CA ARG A 645 -6.73 -2.05 20.84
C ARG A 645 -5.28 -1.55 20.92
N PRO A 646 -5.00 -0.25 20.77
CA PRO A 646 -3.63 0.25 20.92
C PRO A 646 -3.14 0.04 22.35
N TYR A 647 -1.89 -0.37 22.48
CA TYR A 647 -1.29 -0.66 23.77
C TYR A 647 0.16 -0.20 23.84
N TYR A 648 0.66 -0.02 25.06
CA TYR A 648 2.07 0.20 25.33
C TYR A 648 2.63 -1.01 26.06
N ASP A 649 3.61 -1.68 25.47
CA ASP A 649 4.26 -2.85 26.07
C ASP A 649 5.55 -2.42 26.81
N CYS A 650 5.51 -2.40 28.14
CA CYS A 650 6.65 -2.06 28.98
C CYS A 650 7.75 -3.13 29.00
N ASP A 651 7.31 -4.38 29.10
CA ASP A 651 8.17 -5.55 29.31
C ASP A 651 8.56 -6.19 27.97
N GLY A 652 7.81 -5.87 26.91
CA GLY A 652 8.09 -6.31 25.55
C GLY A 652 9.33 -5.67 24.93
N HIS A 653 9.67 -6.20 23.76
CA HIS A 653 10.83 -5.78 22.99
C HIS A 653 10.62 -4.44 22.27
N VAL A 654 9.35 -4.11 21.96
CA VAL A 654 8.97 -2.89 21.25
C VAL A 654 8.30 -1.94 22.25
N LYS A 655 9.13 -1.11 22.92
CA LYS A 655 8.70 -0.21 24.00
C LYS A 655 8.15 1.12 23.48
N GLN A 656 7.04 1.05 22.76
CA GLN A 656 6.33 2.20 22.22
C GLN A 656 4.83 1.91 22.12
N TRP A 657 4.03 2.95 21.92
CA TRP A 657 2.62 2.78 21.59
C TRP A 657 2.48 2.06 20.26
N ALA A 658 1.75 0.95 20.27
CA ALA A 658 1.67 0.06 19.14
C ALA A 658 0.24 -0.42 18.90
N ILE A 659 -0.03 -0.78 17.65
CA ILE A 659 -1.23 -1.48 17.24
C ILE A 659 -0.83 -2.75 16.49
N THR A 660 -1.49 -3.86 16.81
CA THR A 660 -1.18 -5.16 16.23
C THR A 660 -2.37 -5.63 15.39
N TYR A 661 -2.09 -6.08 14.16
CA TYR A 661 -3.03 -6.84 13.35
C TYR A 661 -2.65 -8.31 13.36
N ALA A 662 -3.65 -9.18 13.54
CA ALA A 662 -3.46 -10.62 13.67
C ALA A 662 -4.36 -11.38 12.69
N SER A 663 -3.77 -12.27 11.86
CA SER A 663 -4.44 -13.11 10.87
C SER A 663 -4.35 -14.59 11.24
N PRO A 664 -5.46 -15.33 11.31
CA PRO A 664 -5.45 -16.76 11.61
C PRO A 664 -5.03 -17.60 10.39
N PHE A 665 -4.46 -18.78 10.63
CA PHE A 665 -4.16 -19.78 9.59
C PHE A 665 -4.63 -21.19 9.97
N PHE A 666 -4.89 -22.01 8.95
CA PHE A 666 -5.64 -23.26 9.07
C PHE A 666 -4.96 -24.43 8.38
N GLY A 667 -5.22 -25.65 8.84
CA GLY A 667 -4.73 -26.86 8.20
C GLY A 667 -5.64 -28.05 8.51
N TRP A 668 -5.36 -29.20 7.90
CA TRP A 668 -6.10 -30.42 8.20
C TRP A 668 -5.71 -30.98 9.58
N ASP A 669 -6.71 -31.47 10.30
CA ASP A 669 -6.51 -32.33 11.47
C ASP A 669 -6.08 -33.73 10.99
N SER A 670 -4.99 -34.26 11.55
CA SER A 670 -4.43 -35.56 11.17
C SER A 670 -5.34 -36.74 11.51
N VAL A 671 -6.31 -36.54 12.41
CA VAL A 671 -7.21 -37.61 12.87
C VAL A 671 -8.62 -37.50 12.28
N LYS A 672 -9.15 -36.28 12.14
CA LYS A 672 -10.57 -36.07 11.81
C LYS A 672 -10.85 -35.60 10.38
N GLU A 673 -9.80 -35.38 9.56
CA GLU A 673 -9.91 -34.82 8.19
C GLU A 673 -10.80 -33.56 8.12
N LYS A 674 -10.84 -32.80 9.21
CA LYS A 674 -11.57 -31.53 9.30
C LYS A 674 -10.56 -30.39 9.32
N LEU A 675 -10.97 -29.26 8.76
CA LEU A 675 -10.20 -28.03 8.84
C LEU A 675 -10.12 -27.60 10.31
N GLU A 676 -8.93 -27.28 10.77
CA GLU A 676 -8.69 -26.80 12.12
C GLU A 676 -7.84 -25.53 12.15
N PHE A 677 -8.06 -24.72 13.18
CA PHE A 677 -7.21 -23.60 13.53
C PHE A 677 -5.82 -24.11 13.96
N LYS A 678 -4.76 -23.62 13.31
CA LYS A 678 -3.37 -24.02 13.59
C LYS A 678 -2.59 -22.92 14.31
N GLY A 679 -2.95 -21.65 14.13
CA GLY A 679 -2.24 -20.53 14.74
C GLY A 679 -2.60 -19.17 14.14
N VAL A 680 -1.76 -18.17 14.45
CA VAL A 680 -1.95 -16.76 14.09
C VAL A 680 -0.64 -16.15 13.61
N VAL A 681 -0.67 -15.34 12.56
CA VAL A 681 0.42 -14.43 12.18
C VAL A 681 0.04 -13.03 12.64
N ALA A 682 0.92 -12.33 13.34
CA ALA A 682 0.67 -10.96 13.78
C ALA A 682 1.78 -10.00 13.34
N VAL A 683 1.39 -8.79 12.99
CA VAL A 683 2.28 -7.66 12.66
C VAL A 683 1.93 -6.47 13.53
N THR A 684 2.95 -5.76 13.97
CA THR A 684 2.81 -4.64 14.90
C THR A 684 3.42 -3.39 14.31
N MET A 685 2.64 -2.32 14.31
CA MET A 685 2.97 -1.01 13.77
C MET A 685 3.00 0.01 14.91
N SER A 686 3.77 1.08 14.76
CA SER A 686 3.79 2.18 15.72
C SER A 686 2.51 3.01 15.60
N LEU A 687 1.86 3.31 16.71
CA LEU A 687 0.69 4.19 16.74
C LEU A 687 1.05 5.61 16.30
N MET A 688 2.29 6.04 16.52
CA MET A 688 2.75 7.40 16.17
C MET A 688 2.76 7.67 14.66
N ALA A 689 2.74 6.62 13.85
CA ALA A 689 2.66 6.72 12.39
C ALA A 689 1.23 6.83 11.85
N LEU A 690 0.20 6.69 12.72
CA LEU A 690 -1.21 6.84 12.36
C LEU A 690 -1.58 8.33 12.31
N ASP A 691 -2.35 8.74 11.32
CA ASP A 691 -2.88 10.10 11.24
C ASP A 691 -4.16 10.27 12.07
N ILE A 692 -4.28 11.41 12.76
CA ILE A 692 -5.47 11.74 13.54
C ILE A 692 -6.49 12.48 12.67
N ASN A 693 -7.73 12.01 12.65
CA ASN A 693 -8.83 12.71 11.99
C ASN A 693 -9.68 13.48 13.02
N GLN A 694 -9.53 14.81 13.03
CA GLN A 694 -10.28 15.69 13.94
C GLN A 694 -11.58 16.23 13.35
N CYS A 695 -11.82 16.03 12.05
CA CYS A 695 -12.98 16.58 11.38
C CYS A 695 -14.29 15.94 11.87
N PRO A 696 -15.43 16.64 11.72
CA PRO A 696 -16.72 16.09 12.12
C PRO A 696 -17.10 14.91 11.23
N ASP A 697 -17.63 13.86 11.84
CA ASP A 697 -18.13 12.67 11.16
C ASP A 697 -19.49 12.25 11.76
N LYS A 698 -20.11 11.22 11.20
CA LYS A 698 -21.37 10.66 11.66
C LYS A 698 -21.25 10.18 13.10
N TYR A 699 -22.32 10.38 13.87
CA TYR A 699 -22.35 10.08 15.31
C TYR A 699 -21.94 8.63 15.64
N TYR A 700 -22.34 7.65 14.82
CA TYR A 700 -22.08 6.23 15.05
C TYR A 700 -20.64 5.78 14.71
N VAL A 701 -19.82 6.63 14.09
CA VAL A 701 -18.42 6.28 13.77
C VAL A 701 -17.57 6.43 15.04
N PRO A 702 -16.88 5.37 15.50
CA PRO A 702 -16.05 5.41 16.69
C PRO A 702 -14.70 6.07 16.38
N ASN A 703 -14.64 7.38 16.56
CA ASN A 703 -13.42 8.18 16.47
C ASN A 703 -13.37 9.11 17.69
N ALA A 704 -12.32 8.96 18.52
CA ALA A 704 -12.15 9.75 19.74
C ALA A 704 -11.95 11.24 19.44
N PHE A 705 -11.37 11.56 18.29
CA PHE A 705 -10.98 12.91 17.91
C PHE A 705 -12.01 13.64 17.03
N LYS A 706 -13.12 13.00 16.67
CA LYS A 706 -14.10 13.58 15.74
C LYS A 706 -14.70 14.89 16.27
N GLY A 707 -14.78 15.90 15.41
CA GLY A 707 -15.35 17.21 15.74
C GLY A 707 -14.56 18.00 16.78
N THR A 708 -13.30 17.63 17.04
CA THR A 708 -12.38 18.39 17.90
C THR A 708 -11.62 19.47 17.13
N ASP A 709 -11.86 19.59 15.82
CA ASP A 709 -11.33 20.66 14.99
C ASP A 709 -11.70 22.05 15.52
N LYS A 710 -10.82 23.02 15.26
CA LYS A 710 -10.97 24.42 15.67
C LYS A 710 -11.34 25.32 14.48
N CYS A 711 -11.86 24.74 13.40
CA CYS A 711 -12.37 25.50 12.27
C CYS A 711 -13.60 26.32 12.68
N ASP A 712 -13.74 27.53 12.15
CA ASP A 712 -14.93 28.34 12.35
C ASP A 712 -16.13 27.72 11.60
N ARG A 713 -17.09 27.15 12.33
CA ARG A 713 -18.25 26.43 11.77
C ARG A 713 -19.21 27.32 10.98
N GLY A 714 -19.17 28.64 11.18
CA GLY A 714 -20.05 29.58 10.48
C GLY A 714 -19.57 29.92 9.07
N SER A 715 -18.25 29.92 8.86
CA SER A 715 -17.62 30.38 7.61
C SER A 715 -16.78 29.31 6.90
N SER A 716 -16.41 28.22 7.58
CA SER A 716 -15.52 27.17 7.07
C SER A 716 -15.96 25.75 7.47
N TYR A 717 -15.39 24.75 6.81
CA TYR A 717 -15.55 23.33 7.13
C TYR A 717 -14.19 22.61 7.14
N CYS A 718 -14.11 21.53 7.90
CA CYS A 718 -12.89 20.75 8.08
C CYS A 718 -12.72 19.68 6.99
N VAL A 719 -11.51 19.53 6.47
CA VAL A 719 -11.10 18.42 5.60
C VAL A 719 -9.80 17.80 6.14
N PRO A 720 -9.73 16.48 6.37
CA PRO A 720 -8.54 15.85 6.93
C PRO A 720 -7.38 15.86 5.93
N ILE A 721 -6.15 15.94 6.44
CA ILE A 721 -4.90 15.86 5.69
C ILE A 721 -4.14 14.61 6.16
N LEU A 722 -3.74 13.77 5.21
CA LEU A 722 -2.97 12.56 5.50
C LEU A 722 -1.47 12.87 5.63
N GLY A 723 -0.77 12.07 6.44
CA GLY A 723 0.67 12.07 6.61
C GLY A 723 1.23 13.18 7.48
N ARG A 724 0.45 13.65 8.45
CA ARG A 724 0.91 14.55 9.54
C ARG A 724 1.31 13.77 10.79
N GLY A 725 1.11 12.44 10.81
CA GLY A 725 1.39 11.56 11.93
C GLY A 725 0.38 11.72 13.06
N PHE A 726 0.73 11.17 14.23
CA PHE A 726 -0.13 11.18 15.40
C PHE A 726 -0.07 12.53 16.16
N GLU A 727 -0.46 13.59 15.46
CA GLU A 727 -0.45 14.98 15.92
C GLU A 727 -1.79 15.66 15.70
N ALA A 728 -2.10 16.65 16.54
CA ALA A 728 -3.25 17.53 16.31
C ALA A 728 -2.95 18.52 15.17
N GLY A 729 -4.01 19.00 14.52
CA GLY A 729 -3.95 19.90 13.39
C GLY A 729 -3.82 19.21 12.02
N GLY A 730 -4.05 17.89 11.96
CA GLY A 730 -4.05 17.09 10.72
C GLY A 730 -5.24 17.36 9.78
N TYR A 731 -5.62 18.63 9.60
CA TYR A 731 -6.76 19.05 8.78
C TYR A 731 -6.53 20.43 8.17
N LYS A 732 -7.33 20.78 7.17
CA LYS A 732 -7.47 22.13 6.62
C LYS A 732 -8.88 22.65 6.86
N CYS A 733 -9.01 23.94 7.17
CA CYS A 733 -10.29 24.64 7.20
C CYS A 733 -10.54 25.32 5.86
N GLU A 734 -11.40 24.73 5.04
CA GLU A 734 -11.81 25.27 3.74
C GLU A 734 -13.06 26.14 3.89
N CYS A 735 -13.11 27.25 3.16
CA CYS A 735 -14.25 28.18 3.26
C CYS A 735 -15.53 27.57 2.68
N LEU A 736 -16.66 27.84 3.35
CA LEU A 736 -17.98 27.44 2.88
C LEU A 736 -18.40 28.19 1.61
N GLN A 737 -19.42 27.67 0.93
CA GLN A 737 -20.03 28.34 -0.22
C GLN A 737 -20.48 29.76 0.14
N GLY A 738 -20.07 30.74 -0.67
CA GLY A 738 -20.38 32.15 -0.44
C GLY A 738 -19.41 32.86 0.52
N TYR A 739 -18.38 32.16 1.02
CA TYR A 739 -17.27 32.75 1.75
C TYR A 739 -15.98 32.70 0.92
N GLU A 740 -15.01 33.55 1.27
CA GLU A 740 -13.72 33.66 0.60
C GLU A 740 -12.57 33.77 1.61
N TYR A 741 -11.40 33.26 1.21
CA TYR A 741 -10.16 33.38 1.96
C TYR A 741 -9.61 34.81 1.82
N PRO A 742 -9.52 35.62 2.89
CA PRO A 742 -9.29 37.05 2.75
C PRO A 742 -7.81 37.45 2.66
N PHE A 743 -6.85 36.54 2.87
CA PHE A 743 -5.42 36.88 3.00
C PHE A 743 -4.58 36.62 1.75
N GLU A 744 -3.49 37.38 1.61
CA GLU A 744 -2.48 37.23 0.55
C GLU A 744 -1.49 36.12 0.89
N ASP A 745 -1.96 34.87 0.85
CA ASP A 745 -1.13 33.67 1.07
C ASP A 745 -1.07 32.79 -0.19
N LEU A 746 -0.13 31.84 -0.21
CA LEU A 746 -0.04 30.82 -1.26
C LEU A 746 -1.12 29.72 -1.14
N THR A 747 -1.92 29.76 -0.06
CA THR A 747 -2.97 28.79 0.24
C THR A 747 -4.35 29.45 0.22
N THR A 748 -5.41 28.67 -0.04
CA THR A 748 -6.82 29.15 0.07
C THR A 748 -7.58 28.50 1.22
N TYR A 749 -6.86 27.98 2.21
CA TYR A 749 -7.41 27.39 3.43
C TYR A 749 -6.53 27.76 4.63
N TYR A 750 -7.05 27.59 5.84
CA TYR A 750 -6.26 27.68 7.07
C TYR A 750 -5.71 26.30 7.46
N ASP A 751 -4.40 26.19 7.69
CA ASP A 751 -3.75 24.94 8.14
C ASP A 751 -4.12 24.66 9.60
N GLY A 752 -4.66 23.48 9.88
CA GLY A 752 -5.09 23.06 11.20
C GLY A 752 -3.99 23.09 12.25
N GLN A 753 -2.72 22.82 11.90
CA GLN A 753 -1.61 22.92 12.88
C GLN A 753 -1.43 24.36 13.39
N ILE A 754 -1.60 25.34 12.50
CA ILE A 754 -1.55 26.75 12.87
C ILE A 754 -2.77 27.12 13.71
N VAL A 755 -3.97 26.69 13.30
CA VAL A 755 -5.20 26.98 14.04
C VAL A 755 -5.14 26.40 15.46
N GLU A 756 -4.66 25.17 15.63
CA GLU A 756 -4.49 24.52 16.94
C GLU A 756 -3.45 25.23 17.81
N ALA A 757 -2.31 25.66 17.24
CA ALA A 757 -1.28 26.41 17.97
C ALA A 757 -1.81 27.77 18.46
N GLU A 758 -2.56 28.47 17.61
CA GLU A 758 -3.16 29.77 17.93
C GLU A 758 -4.31 29.65 18.93
N PHE A 759 -5.01 28.51 18.90
CA PHE A 759 -5.97 28.13 19.92
C PHE A 759 -5.29 27.89 21.29
N GLN A 760 -4.13 27.21 21.33
CA GLN A 760 -3.38 27.09 22.58
C GLN A 760 -2.91 28.45 23.12
N ASN A 761 -2.53 29.39 22.24
CA ASN A 761 -2.12 30.73 22.65
C ASN A 761 -3.28 31.50 23.34
N ILE A 762 -4.52 31.39 22.85
CA ILE A 762 -5.66 32.06 23.49
C ILE A 762 -6.01 31.47 24.86
N ILE A 763 -5.94 30.14 25.02
CA ILE A 763 -6.15 29.48 26.32
C ILE A 763 -5.09 29.93 27.32
N ASN A 764 -3.82 29.97 26.90
CA ASN A 764 -2.67 30.36 27.71
C ASN A 764 -2.47 31.89 27.89
N ASN A 765 -3.38 32.73 27.38
CA ASN A 765 -3.30 34.20 27.46
C ASN A 765 -2.04 34.82 26.81
N LYS A 766 -1.54 34.20 25.75
CA LYS A 766 -0.42 34.70 24.93
C LYS A 766 -0.94 35.58 23.78
N GLU A 767 -0.04 36.10 22.97
CA GLU A 767 -0.37 36.79 21.72
C GLU A 767 -0.93 35.78 20.71
N THR A 768 -2.01 36.14 20.01
CA THR A 768 -2.73 35.19 19.13
C THR A 768 -3.45 35.92 18.00
N ARG A 769 -3.58 35.23 16.86
CA ARG A 769 -4.36 35.68 15.69
C ARG A 769 -5.59 34.82 15.43
N ILE A 770 -6.12 34.14 16.46
CA ILE A 770 -7.21 33.16 16.30
C ILE A 770 -8.47 33.76 15.65
N ASP A 771 -8.76 35.03 15.91
CA ASP A 771 -9.94 35.73 15.37
C ASP A 771 -9.86 35.96 13.85
N MET A 772 -8.65 35.89 13.28
CA MET A 772 -8.42 36.00 11.84
C MET A 772 -8.73 34.70 11.09
N PHE A 773 -8.82 33.54 11.75
CA PHE A 773 -9.11 32.25 11.12
C PHE A 773 -10.61 32.05 10.84
N LYS A 774 -11.23 33.05 10.23
CA LYS A 774 -12.61 33.02 9.74
C LYS A 774 -12.62 33.41 8.28
N CYS A 775 -13.44 32.74 7.48
CA CYS A 775 -13.61 33.15 6.09
C CYS A 775 -14.51 34.38 6.02
N ARG A 776 -14.23 35.28 5.07
CA ARG A 776 -15.01 36.50 4.86
C ARG A 776 -16.22 36.21 3.98
N LEU A 777 -17.34 36.89 4.18
CA LEU A 777 -18.48 36.79 3.25
C LEU A 777 -18.07 37.34 1.87
N ALA A 778 -18.25 36.53 0.83
CA ALA A 778 -17.80 36.86 -0.51
C ALA A 778 -18.56 38.07 -1.08
N GLY A 779 -17.83 39.06 -1.61
CA GLY A 779 -18.42 40.26 -2.21
C GLY A 779 -18.89 41.32 -1.23
N ALA A 780 -18.67 41.17 0.09
CA ALA A 780 -18.99 42.20 1.08
C ALA A 780 -18.28 43.55 0.80
N ALA A 781 -17.08 43.51 0.20
CA ALA A 781 -16.34 44.71 -0.21
C ALA A 781 -16.88 45.41 -1.47
N ALA A 782 -17.76 44.75 -2.25
CA ALA A 782 -18.40 45.32 -3.44
C ALA A 782 -19.69 46.09 -3.10
N ILE A 783 -20.15 46.04 -1.85
CA ILE A 783 -21.25 46.88 -1.37
C ILE A 783 -20.71 48.29 -1.17
N GLN A 784 -20.46 49.00 -2.27
CA GLN A 784 -20.43 50.45 -2.24
C GLN A 784 -21.87 50.89 -2.01
N SER A 785 -22.17 51.35 -0.79
CA SER A 785 -23.43 52.01 -0.53
C SER A 785 -23.53 53.22 -1.45
N SER A 786 -24.38 53.14 -2.47
CA SER A 786 -24.66 54.30 -3.32
C SER A 786 -25.25 55.39 -2.44
N PHE A 787 -24.53 56.50 -2.31
CA PHE A 787 -24.96 57.67 -1.53
C PHE A 787 -26.36 58.14 -1.93
N ILE A 788 -26.73 57.94 -3.21
CA ILE A 788 -28.03 58.27 -3.77
C ILE A 788 -29.14 57.41 -3.18
N ILE A 789 -28.91 56.12 -2.97
CA ILE A 789 -29.91 55.20 -2.41
C ILE A 789 -30.11 55.49 -0.91
N ILE A 790 -29.03 55.74 -0.17
CA ILE A 790 -29.13 56.14 1.24
C ILE A 790 -29.87 57.49 1.34
N ALA A 791 -29.50 58.48 0.53
CA ALA A 791 -30.17 59.77 0.50
C ALA A 791 -31.64 59.66 0.11
N ALA A 792 -31.99 58.79 -0.85
CA ALA A 792 -33.37 58.55 -1.26
C ALA A 792 -34.20 57.87 -0.16
N VAL A 793 -33.63 56.90 0.56
CA VAL A 793 -34.30 56.24 1.71
C VAL A 793 -34.46 57.22 2.87
N VAL A 794 -33.44 58.03 3.17
CA VAL A 794 -33.53 59.08 4.19
C VAL A 794 -34.56 60.13 3.78
N PHE A 795 -34.63 60.53 2.52
CA PHE A 795 -35.63 61.48 2.01
C PHE A 795 -37.06 60.90 2.05
N LEU A 796 -37.23 59.62 1.75
CA LEU A 796 -38.51 58.91 1.91
C LEU A 796 -38.94 58.83 3.37
N LEU A 797 -38.02 58.52 4.28
CA LEU A 797 -38.27 58.50 5.72
C LEU A 797 -38.59 59.90 6.28
N PHE A 798 -37.98 60.95 5.72
CA PHE A 798 -38.32 62.35 6.05
C PHE A 798 -39.68 62.78 5.51
N LYS A 799 -40.16 62.20 4.41
CA LYS A 799 -41.50 62.47 3.84
C LYS A 799 -42.63 61.66 4.50
N LEU A 800 -42.29 60.55 5.16
CA LEU A 800 -43.21 59.71 5.93
C LEU A 800 -43.40 60.20 7.38
N ARG A 801 -42.65 61.23 7.78
CA ARG A 801 -42.85 62.01 8.99
C ARG A 801 -43.59 63.29 8.66
#